data_AF-A0A388KBY2-F1
#
_entry.id   AF-A0A388KBY2-F1
#
_cell.length_a   1.000
_cell.length_b   1.000
_cell.length_c   1.000
_cell.angle_alpha   90.00
_cell.angle_beta   90.00
_cell.angle_gamma   90.00
#
_symmetry.space_group_name_H-M   'P 1'
#
loop_
_entity.id
_entity.type
_entity.pdbx_description
1 polymer ?
#
loop_
_entity_poly.entity_id
_entity_poly.type
_entity_poly.pdbx_seq_one_letter_code
_entity_poly.pdbx_strand_id
1 'polypeptide(L)'
;MAMRHSRAIMGNICATARDSGPARSAAATRRRTRSAGARRGPLVSSAAQPLARMANATGSPLLRYGGGCSSSQDLLLRDCSWSGDRLQNACTAVVVKRPEGLMTRRGEAATGLVWAFPAHQGAPMHRRAVLCRCRRAGGKVGRGGLTVGVGVWVDIPGGMRKRREGDAREKRMRRWLKIGDGIGERSAGLGKSRRVVMDAISSSHGGREREKEKGVGGGGGGGDMVSRRVRGGAGWQGKDVGEYGFAPAVNTVAVAASPKLGEHRMVDEEVGKVERSKEDGYGRRSRGQKTTGEAGMLHGAPTRGNAMPFGPSARNGGVNFSLFSSGAREVSLCLFTADDLQEGRVTEEIVLHPLWNRTGQIWHVFVPDLAPNLTYGYRVDGSFLPEQSERYDKSKVLVDPYAKLVTSSRRAFGQPTFLLADEENGDKAGTAVCWPQLAGLVPMTRGEGEVGVGEDDVEDDFDWEGDTSPSLHMKDLVIYEMHVRGFTRHASSKTKAPRGTYLSLIEKLPHLKELGVNAIELLPVHEFNELEFYSYNPAMDDHRVNFWGYSTINFFSPMSRYAAAHGGRRLRPSGGGGGGGDGGGKGEGAVRSGGVPSASKNAIWEFKTLVKECHKMGMEVILDVVFNHTAEGNERGPIVSFRGLDNRVFYMTAPRGEFYNYSGCGNTFNCNHPVVRQFIIDCLRYWVLEMHVDGFRFDLASVLTRSSSMWSSCVVYGQDGRAMGGVDGGGGGEEDGIVTGTPLPRPPLIDMICNDGVLRGTKLIAEAWDASGLYQVGNFPYHQGLWAEWNGKFRDSVRMFIKGSDGEAGAFASYLCGSPQLYAAGGRKPYHSINFVTSHDGFTLADLVSYNEKQNFGNGENNNDGDSNNLSWNCGADGEVVDGRVATLRQRQMRNFVLALMVARGVPMIHMGDEYAHTKGGNNNTYCQDNNLNYFRWDKKDADVNGLCRFFRLAIRLRREWECLRSEEFPTDENLSWHGHQAYCPDWSETSRFVAFTVKDEVKGEMYVAFNASHLPVIVNLPARNGYVWDPVIDTSKLPPYDFLEDDSPQKDGAMANLYGFLSASAYPIMGYSSVLLKLVPKTGK
;
A
#
# COMPACT_ATOMS: atom_id res chain seq x y z
N MET A 1 49.51 -29.27 -29.85
CA MET A 1 50.61 -29.89 -30.63
C MET A 1 50.02 -30.97 -31.55
N ALA A 2 50.79 -31.48 -32.52
CA ALA A 2 50.26 -32.24 -33.65
C ALA A 2 50.05 -33.76 -33.40
N MET A 3 49.36 -34.40 -34.34
CA MET A 3 49.01 -35.84 -34.42
C MET A 3 50.22 -36.79 -34.44
N ARG A 4 49.97 -38.10 -34.18
CA ARG A 4 50.48 -39.20 -35.02
C ARG A 4 49.67 -40.51 -34.88
N HIS A 5 49.61 -41.28 -35.97
CA HIS A 5 48.95 -42.60 -36.09
C HIS A 5 49.96 -43.76 -36.21
N SER A 6 49.59 -44.96 -35.75
CA SER A 6 49.75 -46.30 -36.40
C SER A 6 49.48 -47.42 -35.36
N ARG A 7 48.65 -48.45 -35.57
CA ARG A 7 48.66 -49.59 -36.55
C ARG A 7 49.82 -50.59 -36.32
N ALA A 8 49.64 -51.92 -36.39
CA ALA A 8 48.45 -52.81 -36.49
C ALA A 8 48.89 -54.31 -36.32
N ILE A 9 48.01 -55.27 -36.72
CA ILE A 9 48.26 -56.73 -36.97
C ILE A 9 48.22 -57.61 -35.71
N MET A 10 47.40 -58.68 -35.58
CA MET A 10 46.32 -59.30 -36.42
C MET A 10 45.23 -59.88 -35.46
N GLY A 11 44.17 -60.64 -35.81
CA GLY A 11 43.73 -61.32 -37.04
C GLY A 11 43.72 -62.86 -36.88
N ASN A 12 42.78 -63.66 -37.39
CA ASN A 12 41.60 -63.37 -38.25
C ASN A 12 40.28 -63.93 -37.62
N ILE A 13 39.38 -64.77 -38.15
CA ILE A 13 39.23 -65.63 -39.35
C ILE A 13 37.73 -65.67 -39.75
N CYS A 14 37.41 -65.49 -41.05
CA CYS A 14 36.24 -65.95 -41.88
C CYS A 14 34.76 -65.92 -41.37
N ALA A 15 33.74 -65.76 -42.22
CA ALA A 15 33.64 -65.36 -43.66
C ALA A 15 32.18 -64.94 -44.00
N THR A 16 31.93 -64.50 -45.24
CA THR A 16 30.67 -63.85 -45.68
C THR A 16 29.90 -64.55 -46.81
N ALA A 17 28.58 -64.30 -46.82
CA ALA A 17 27.63 -64.26 -47.97
C ALA A 17 27.28 -65.52 -48.78
N ARG A 18 25.97 -65.65 -49.09
CA ARG A 18 25.42 -66.19 -50.35
C ARG A 18 23.92 -65.86 -50.55
N ASP A 19 23.45 -66.03 -51.78
CA ASP A 19 22.20 -65.49 -52.33
C ASP A 19 20.94 -66.37 -52.24
N SER A 20 19.81 -65.75 -52.64
CA SER A 20 18.65 -66.34 -53.34
C SER A 20 17.56 -67.08 -52.55
N GLY A 21 16.33 -66.98 -53.06
CA GLY A 21 15.19 -67.84 -52.70
C GLY A 21 14.72 -68.67 -53.91
N PRO A 22 13.76 -69.59 -53.74
CA PRO A 22 12.45 -69.39 -54.38
C PRO A 22 11.25 -69.79 -53.48
N ALA A 23 10.08 -70.08 -54.06
CA ALA A 23 8.77 -70.04 -53.37
C ALA A 23 7.78 -71.16 -53.79
N ARG A 24 6.52 -71.05 -53.31
CA ARG A 24 5.27 -71.82 -53.60
C ARG A 24 4.90 -72.92 -52.58
N SER A 25 3.62 -73.22 -52.29
CA SER A 25 2.30 -72.60 -52.59
C SER A 25 1.25 -73.17 -51.59
N ALA A 26 -0.07 -72.89 -51.55
CA ALA A 26 -1.06 -72.34 -52.49
C ALA A 26 -2.20 -71.60 -51.69
N ALA A 27 -3.45 -71.32 -52.09
CA ALA A 27 -4.25 -71.68 -53.27
C ALA A 27 -5.24 -70.56 -53.72
N ALA A 28 -6.56 -70.71 -53.49
CA ALA A 28 -7.65 -69.92 -54.11
C ALA A 28 -8.94 -69.92 -53.23
N THR A 29 -10.06 -69.20 -53.47
CA THR A 29 -10.64 -68.69 -54.74
C THR A 29 -11.75 -67.62 -54.54
N ARG A 30 -11.75 -66.50 -55.32
CA ARG A 30 -12.91 -65.67 -55.86
C ARG A 30 -14.08 -65.20 -54.91
N ARG A 31 -14.90 -64.14 -55.15
CA ARG A 31 -15.05 -63.08 -56.20
C ARG A 31 -15.96 -61.90 -55.73
N ARG A 32 -15.67 -60.66 -56.20
CA ARG A 32 -16.59 -59.57 -56.69
C ARG A 32 -17.59 -58.77 -55.78
N THR A 33 -17.43 -57.43 -55.88
CA THR A 33 -18.39 -56.32 -56.18
C THR A 33 -19.32 -55.61 -55.15
N ARG A 34 -19.00 -54.31 -54.96
CA ARG A 34 -19.83 -53.07 -55.13
C ARG A 34 -20.97 -52.66 -54.16
N SER A 35 -20.75 -51.48 -53.55
CA SER A 35 -21.47 -50.17 -53.75
C SER A 35 -22.67 -49.71 -52.90
N ALA A 36 -22.52 -48.46 -52.43
CA ALA A 36 -23.49 -47.34 -52.39
C ALA A 36 -24.55 -47.24 -51.27
N GLY A 37 -25.07 -46.00 -51.08
CA GLY A 37 -25.86 -45.53 -49.93
C GLY A 37 -25.02 -44.64 -49.01
N ALA A 38 -25.19 -43.32 -48.82
CA ALA A 38 -26.34 -42.41 -48.93
C ALA A 38 -27.48 -42.75 -47.94
N ARG A 39 -28.11 -41.80 -47.23
CA ARG A 39 -27.99 -40.33 -47.13
C ARG A 39 -28.73 -39.88 -45.83
N ARG A 40 -28.56 -38.62 -45.39
CA ARG A 40 -29.51 -37.78 -44.60
C ARG A 40 -30.45 -38.50 -43.60
N GLY A 41 -30.46 -38.12 -42.31
CA GLY A 41 -30.92 -36.80 -41.90
C GLY A 41 -31.41 -36.77 -40.44
N PRO A 42 -32.02 -35.66 -39.98
CA PRO A 42 -31.97 -35.24 -38.57
C PRO A 42 -33.34 -35.25 -37.85
N LEU A 43 -33.44 -34.41 -36.80
CA LEU A 43 -34.55 -34.20 -35.83
C LEU A 43 -34.45 -35.13 -34.61
N VAL A 44 -34.44 -34.69 -33.34
CA VAL A 44 -35.06 -33.53 -32.64
C VAL A 44 -36.57 -33.69 -32.42
N SER A 45 -36.95 -34.25 -31.27
CA SER A 45 -37.75 -33.56 -30.23
C SER A 45 -37.94 -34.44 -28.99
N SER A 46 -38.33 -33.83 -27.86
CA SER A 46 -38.64 -34.49 -26.58
C SER A 46 -40.08 -34.99 -26.49
N ALA A 47 -40.32 -36.07 -25.73
CA ALA A 47 -41.35 -36.14 -24.67
C ALA A 47 -41.44 -37.53 -23.99
N ALA A 48 -41.82 -37.52 -22.71
CA ALA A 48 -42.56 -38.56 -21.96
C ALA A 48 -42.01 -40.01 -21.79
N GLN A 49 -41.82 -40.38 -20.51
CA GLN A 49 -41.99 -41.74 -19.93
C GLN A 49 -43.47 -42.22 -20.05
N PRO A 50 -43.88 -43.50 -19.82
CA PRO A 50 -43.42 -44.34 -18.68
C PRO A 50 -43.53 -45.90 -18.78
N LEU A 51 -43.27 -46.59 -17.64
CA LEU A 51 -43.68 -47.97 -17.26
C LEU A 51 -43.07 -49.16 -18.05
N ALA A 52 -42.71 -50.33 -17.46
CA ALA A 52 -42.75 -50.84 -16.08
C ALA A 52 -41.95 -52.18 -15.92
N ARG A 53 -41.95 -52.71 -14.68
CA ARG A 53 -41.67 -54.11 -14.23
C ARG A 53 -40.21 -54.58 -14.10
N MET A 54 -39.89 -55.62 -13.28
CA MET A 54 -40.37 -56.06 -11.95
C MET A 54 -39.59 -57.32 -11.49
N ALA A 55 -39.08 -57.40 -10.24
CA ALA A 55 -38.93 -58.65 -9.46
C ALA A 55 -38.35 -58.42 -8.04
N ASN A 56 -39.10 -58.85 -7.01
CA ASN A 56 -38.69 -59.56 -5.76
C ASN A 56 -37.55 -59.03 -4.84
N ALA A 57 -37.63 -59.09 -3.50
CA ALA A 57 -38.73 -59.53 -2.59
C ALA A 57 -38.54 -59.03 -1.13
N THR A 58 -39.65 -58.95 -0.36
CA THR A 58 -39.82 -59.10 1.14
C THR A 58 -38.85 -58.41 2.13
N GLY A 59 -39.24 -57.75 3.23
CA GLY A 59 -40.54 -57.47 3.90
C GLY A 59 -40.33 -57.40 5.43
N SER A 60 -40.46 -56.25 6.12
CA SER A 60 -41.68 -55.71 6.80
C SER A 60 -42.12 -56.45 8.09
N PRO A 61 -42.77 -55.83 9.12
CA PRO A 61 -43.34 -54.46 9.19
C PRO A 61 -43.23 -53.64 10.54
N LEU A 62 -43.63 -52.36 10.47
CA LEU A 62 -44.38 -51.53 11.48
C LEU A 62 -43.73 -50.75 12.68
N LEU A 63 -44.20 -49.49 12.80
CA LEU A 63 -44.44 -48.60 13.97
C LEU A 63 -43.35 -47.73 14.66
N ARG A 64 -43.32 -46.44 14.22
CA ARG A 64 -43.73 -45.20 14.95
C ARG A 64 -43.06 -44.71 16.27
N TYR A 65 -42.86 -43.38 16.31
CA TYR A 65 -42.75 -42.44 17.46
C TYR A 65 -41.48 -42.40 18.35
N GLY A 66 -40.97 -41.17 18.57
CA GLY A 66 -40.93 -40.59 19.93
C GLY A 66 -39.57 -40.17 20.50
N GLY A 67 -39.45 -38.89 20.90
CA GLY A 67 -38.38 -38.36 21.77
C GLY A 67 -37.01 -38.11 21.10
N GLY A 68 -36.23 -37.07 21.42
CA GLY A 68 -36.48 -35.91 22.29
C GLY A 68 -35.76 -35.96 23.65
N CYS A 69 -35.01 -34.90 23.95
CA CYS A 69 -34.16 -34.71 25.15
C CYS A 69 -32.98 -35.70 25.28
N SER A 70 -31.89 -35.38 25.97
CA SER A 70 -31.35 -34.08 26.45
C SER A 70 -29.87 -34.28 26.85
N SER A 71 -29.23 -33.26 27.43
CA SER A 71 -28.31 -33.33 28.59
C SER A 71 -27.35 -34.53 28.76
N SER A 72 -26.08 -34.38 29.17
CA SER A 72 -25.29 -33.22 29.60
C SER A 72 -23.94 -33.79 30.09
N GLN A 73 -22.97 -32.90 30.34
CA GLN A 73 -22.04 -32.99 31.48
C GLN A 73 -20.97 -34.11 31.56
N ASP A 74 -19.74 -33.59 31.76
CA ASP A 74 -18.82 -33.92 32.86
C ASP A 74 -17.85 -35.11 32.74
N LEU A 75 -16.60 -34.72 32.42
CA LEU A 75 -15.48 -34.76 33.37
C LEU A 75 -15.25 -36.08 34.13
N LEU A 76 -14.17 -36.80 33.77
CA LEU A 76 -12.89 -36.59 34.47
C LEU A 76 -11.70 -37.34 33.84
N LEU A 77 -10.51 -36.80 34.13
CA LEU A 77 -9.19 -37.39 33.93
C LEU A 77 -9.06 -38.74 34.65
N ARG A 78 -8.32 -39.70 34.05
CA ARG A 78 -7.13 -40.27 34.72
C ARG A 78 -6.20 -41.08 33.82
N ASP A 79 -4.97 -41.15 34.32
CA ASP A 79 -3.78 -41.72 33.71
C ASP A 79 -3.82 -43.25 33.52
N CYS A 80 -3.09 -43.73 32.52
CA CYS A 80 -2.39 -45.02 32.59
C CYS A 80 -1.07 -44.92 31.81
N SER A 81 0.03 -45.36 32.43
CA SER A 81 1.36 -45.37 31.83
C SER A 81 2.05 -46.71 32.10
N TRP A 82 2.57 -47.33 31.03
CA TRP A 82 3.60 -48.39 30.95
C TRP A 82 3.71 -48.74 29.45
N SER A 83 4.81 -48.59 28.71
CA SER A 83 6.22 -49.03 28.86
C SER A 83 6.46 -50.48 28.39
N GLY A 84 7.33 -50.66 27.38
CA GLY A 84 7.88 -51.98 27.01
C GLY A 84 8.12 -52.18 25.51
N ASP A 85 9.37 -51.96 25.07
CA ASP A 85 10.19 -52.82 24.18
C ASP A 85 9.49 -54.00 23.43
N ARG A 86 9.79 -54.31 22.14
CA ARG A 86 11.04 -54.08 21.38
C ARG A 86 10.96 -54.47 19.87
N LEU A 87 11.93 -53.96 19.09
CA LEU A 87 12.49 -54.51 17.82
C LEU A 87 11.59 -54.63 16.56
N GLN A 88 12.10 -54.53 15.32
CA GLN A 88 13.20 -53.73 14.73
C GLN A 88 13.12 -53.76 13.18
N ASN A 89 13.97 -52.94 12.53
CA ASN A 89 14.38 -52.92 11.09
C ASN A 89 13.66 -51.90 10.18
N ALA A 90 14.37 -51.15 9.32
CA ALA A 90 15.81 -50.83 9.30
C ALA A 90 16.07 -49.57 8.45
N CYS A 91 17.00 -48.71 8.89
CA CYS A 91 17.63 -47.66 8.09
C CYS A 91 19.14 -47.87 8.07
N THR A 92 19.80 -47.53 6.97
CA THR A 92 21.25 -47.75 6.79
C THR A 92 21.96 -46.44 6.47
N ALA A 93 23.02 -46.12 7.22
CA ALA A 93 23.89 -44.96 6.99
C ALA A 93 25.35 -45.29 7.33
N VAL A 94 26.30 -44.62 6.67
CA VAL A 94 27.76 -44.76 6.83
C VAL A 94 28.34 -43.33 6.75
N VAL A 95 28.75 -42.66 7.84
CA VAL A 95 29.92 -42.87 8.73
C VAL A 95 31.25 -42.62 7.97
N VAL A 96 32.09 -41.64 8.36
CA VAL A 96 33.22 -41.68 9.32
C VAL A 96 33.42 -40.24 9.87
N LYS A 97 33.51 -39.87 11.17
CA LYS A 97 34.12 -40.38 12.44
C LYS A 97 35.53 -39.82 12.74
N ARG A 98 35.68 -39.11 13.88
CA ARG A 98 36.93 -38.93 14.66
C ARG A 98 36.62 -38.94 16.18
N PRO A 99 37.58 -39.26 17.09
CA PRO A 99 37.25 -39.68 18.47
C PRO A 99 37.92 -38.88 19.62
N GLU A 100 37.33 -39.03 20.83
CA GLU A 100 37.93 -39.11 22.19
C GLU A 100 38.89 -38.01 22.72
N GLY A 101 38.84 -37.58 24.00
CA GLY A 101 37.92 -37.95 25.10
C GLY A 101 38.33 -37.41 26.50
N LEU A 102 37.65 -37.93 27.55
CA LEU A 102 37.93 -37.87 29.01
C LEU A 102 37.73 -36.59 29.88
N MET A 103 36.84 -36.77 30.87
CA MET A 103 36.99 -36.47 32.33
C MET A 103 36.94 -35.06 32.98
N THR A 104 35.80 -34.86 33.69
CA THR A 104 35.66 -34.52 35.13
C THR A 104 35.72 -33.09 35.72
N ARG A 105 34.70 -32.86 36.58
CA ARG A 105 34.66 -32.13 37.88
C ARG A 105 34.51 -30.59 37.94
N ARG A 106 33.48 -30.22 38.73
CA ARG A 106 33.24 -29.04 39.60
C ARG A 106 34.34 -27.95 39.66
N GLY A 107 33.91 -26.69 39.54
CA GLY A 107 34.61 -25.49 40.01
C GLY A 107 33.64 -24.30 40.03
N GLU A 108 33.82 -23.36 40.96
CA GLU A 108 32.96 -22.19 41.17
C GLU A 108 33.64 -20.87 40.74
N ALA A 109 32.86 -19.78 40.80
CA ALA A 109 33.29 -18.38 40.91
C ALA A 109 33.84 -17.63 39.67
N ALA A 110 33.15 -16.53 39.41
CA ALA A 110 33.44 -15.40 38.53
C ALA A 110 34.89 -14.87 38.50
N THR A 111 35.30 -14.30 37.35
CA THR A 111 35.50 -12.83 37.15
C THR A 111 36.10 -12.50 35.76
N GLY A 112 35.85 -11.27 35.28
CA GLY A 112 36.92 -10.40 34.75
C GLY A 112 37.57 -10.64 33.37
N LEU A 113 37.17 -9.79 32.40
CA LEU A 113 38.05 -9.06 31.47
C LEU A 113 39.02 -9.78 30.46
N VAL A 114 38.71 -9.58 29.16
CA VAL A 114 39.52 -8.79 28.19
C VAL A 114 40.88 -9.34 27.64
N TRP A 115 40.93 -9.46 26.30
CA TRP A 115 42.05 -9.35 25.32
C TRP A 115 42.88 -10.56 24.80
N ALA A 116 42.87 -10.65 23.45
CA ALA A 116 44.00 -10.82 22.51
C ALA A 116 44.62 -12.21 22.17
N PHE A 117 45.07 -12.31 20.90
CA PHE A 117 45.68 -13.46 20.21
C PHE A 117 47.17 -13.72 20.59
N PRO A 118 47.71 -14.92 20.30
CA PRO A 118 48.64 -15.00 19.15
C PRO A 118 48.57 -16.27 18.26
N ALA A 119 49.25 -16.15 17.11
CA ALA A 119 49.51 -17.13 16.04
C ALA A 119 50.45 -18.31 16.45
N HIS A 120 51.01 -19.20 15.61
CA HIS A 120 51.30 -19.30 14.15
C HIS A 120 51.70 -20.79 13.83
N GLN A 121 52.02 -21.33 12.63
CA GLN A 121 52.35 -20.91 11.25
C GLN A 121 51.82 -21.94 10.22
N GLY A 122 52.06 -21.76 8.91
CA GLY A 122 52.02 -22.85 7.90
C GLY A 122 51.92 -22.40 6.42
N ALA A 123 53.03 -22.39 5.67
CA ALA A 123 53.07 -22.01 4.25
C ALA A 123 54.27 -22.64 3.49
N PRO A 124 54.19 -22.82 2.16
CA PRO A 124 55.08 -22.08 1.24
C PRO A 124 54.45 -21.77 -0.15
N MET A 125 55.11 -21.16 -1.14
CA MET A 125 55.93 -19.93 -1.23
C MET A 125 56.31 -19.74 -2.73
N HIS A 126 56.34 -18.52 -3.29
CA HIS A 126 57.30 -17.96 -4.28
C HIS A 126 56.70 -16.78 -5.10
N ARG A 127 57.41 -15.73 -5.57
CA ARG A 127 58.53 -14.93 -4.99
C ARG A 127 58.92 -13.73 -5.89
N ARG A 128 59.00 -12.51 -5.33
CA ARG A 128 59.88 -11.32 -5.64
C ARG A 128 59.10 -10.02 -5.27
N ALA A 129 59.43 -9.25 -4.23
CA ALA A 129 60.64 -8.45 -3.92
C ALA A 129 60.67 -7.11 -4.71
N VAL A 130 60.93 -5.94 -4.09
CA VAL A 130 62.18 -5.57 -3.35
C VAL A 130 61.95 -4.50 -2.23
N LEU A 131 62.75 -4.62 -1.15
CA LEU A 131 63.20 -3.70 -0.06
C LEU A 131 62.70 -2.22 -0.02
N CYS A 132 62.62 -1.49 1.12
CA CYS A 132 63.35 -1.47 2.42
C CYS A 132 62.54 -0.63 3.48
N ARG A 133 62.88 -0.32 4.76
CA ARG A 133 64.02 -0.59 5.71
C ARG A 133 63.52 -0.48 7.19
N CYS A 134 64.41 -0.36 8.19
CA CYS A 134 64.16 -0.25 9.65
C CYS A 134 64.46 1.20 10.19
N ARG A 135 64.43 1.58 11.50
CA ARG A 135 64.79 0.85 12.75
C ARG A 135 64.47 1.59 14.09
N ARG A 136 63.82 0.89 15.06
CA ARG A 136 63.94 0.84 16.56
C ARG A 136 64.04 2.09 17.50
N ALA A 137 63.49 1.84 18.71
CA ALA A 137 63.76 2.41 20.06
C ALA A 137 63.08 3.73 20.46
N GLY A 138 62.71 3.98 21.73
CA GLY A 138 62.64 3.10 22.91
C GLY A 138 62.74 3.86 24.26
N GLY A 139 61.83 3.62 25.22
CA GLY A 139 61.80 4.32 26.52
C GLY A 139 60.82 3.70 27.54
N LYS A 140 60.90 4.06 28.83
CA LYS A 140 60.21 3.39 29.95
C LYS A 140 59.49 4.33 30.94
N VAL A 141 58.29 3.90 31.36
CA VAL A 141 57.72 3.92 32.73
C VAL A 141 57.64 5.26 33.49
N GLY A 142 56.40 5.61 33.90
CA GLY A 142 56.10 6.44 35.07
C GLY A 142 54.69 6.10 35.59
N ARG A 143 54.53 5.86 36.90
CA ARG A 143 53.21 5.65 37.54
C ARG A 143 52.71 6.96 38.14
N GLY A 144 51.41 7.19 38.09
CA GLY A 144 50.74 8.24 38.84
C GLY A 144 49.31 8.40 38.36
N GLY A 145 48.34 8.02 39.19
CA GLY A 145 46.92 8.24 38.90
C GLY A 145 46.31 9.13 39.96
N LEU A 146 45.43 10.03 39.55
CA LEU A 146 44.17 10.29 40.23
C LEU A 146 43.17 10.92 39.24
N THR A 147 41.89 10.83 39.57
CA THR A 147 40.77 11.39 38.79
C THR A 147 40.76 12.92 38.79
N VAL A 148 40.50 13.52 37.63
CA VAL A 148 40.09 14.93 37.51
C VAL A 148 38.94 15.02 36.51
N GLY A 149 37.87 15.72 36.88
CA GLY A 149 36.77 16.11 36.00
C GLY A 149 36.52 17.61 36.08
N VAL A 150 36.93 18.33 35.04
CA VAL A 150 36.60 19.74 34.71
C VAL A 150 36.68 19.78 33.17
N GLY A 151 35.85 20.46 32.40
CA GLY A 151 35.01 21.60 32.70
C GLY A 151 35.68 22.88 32.18
N VAL A 152 35.18 23.38 31.03
CA VAL A 152 35.14 24.76 30.50
C VAL A 152 36.37 25.68 30.72
N TRP A 153 36.83 26.39 29.69
CA TRP A 153 37.01 27.87 29.67
C TRP A 153 37.57 28.35 28.31
N VAL A 154 37.43 29.65 28.04
CA VAL A 154 37.80 30.36 26.80
C VAL A 154 38.45 31.68 27.19
N ASP A 155 39.64 32.04 26.67
CA ASP A 155 39.86 33.24 25.81
C ASP A 155 41.33 33.50 25.34
N ILE A 156 41.47 34.52 24.48
CA ILE A 156 42.60 35.02 23.66
C ILE A 156 43.83 35.58 24.42
N PRO A 157 45.04 35.56 23.81
CA PRO A 157 45.95 36.73 23.86
C PRO A 157 46.63 37.13 22.52
N GLY A 158 47.08 38.40 22.41
CA GLY A 158 47.99 38.92 21.35
C GLY A 158 49.43 39.15 21.85
N GLY A 159 50.40 39.77 21.15
CA GLY A 159 50.48 40.36 19.80
C GLY A 159 51.82 41.13 19.56
N MET A 160 51.99 41.77 18.37
CA MET A 160 53.08 42.69 17.93
C MET A 160 54.53 42.21 17.59
N ARG A 161 54.95 42.53 16.34
CA ARG A 161 56.30 43.01 15.86
C ARG A 161 57.49 42.02 15.95
N LYS A 162 58.57 42.07 15.12
CA LYS A 162 59.08 43.09 14.16
C LYS A 162 60.08 42.50 13.12
N ARG A 163 59.86 42.66 11.79
CA ARG A 163 60.89 42.73 10.70
C ARG A 163 61.81 41.48 10.49
N ARG A 164 62.54 41.25 9.38
CA ARG A 164 62.87 41.90 8.08
C ARG A 164 63.42 40.79 7.13
N GLU A 165 63.52 40.84 5.79
CA GLU A 165 62.86 41.52 4.65
C GLU A 165 63.26 40.77 3.35
N GLY A 166 62.55 40.97 2.22
CA GLY A 166 62.90 40.43 0.88
C GLY A 166 62.02 39.25 0.42
N ASP A 167 61.50 39.20 -0.81
CA ASP A 167 61.42 40.25 -1.85
C ASP A 167 60.20 39.97 -2.80
N ALA A 168 60.10 40.69 -3.92
CA ALA A 168 59.07 40.67 -4.97
C ALA A 168 57.79 41.50 -4.71
N ARG A 169 57.77 42.69 -5.33
CA ARG A 169 56.65 43.66 -5.44
C ARG A 169 55.74 43.30 -6.65
N GLU A 170 54.61 43.97 -6.98
CA GLU A 170 54.06 45.26 -6.55
C GLU A 170 52.53 45.41 -6.78
N LYS A 171 51.82 46.15 -5.88
CA LYS A 171 50.57 46.98 -6.01
C LYS A 171 49.45 46.65 -7.02
N ARG A 172 48.16 47.00 -6.84
CA ARG A 172 47.22 47.35 -5.73
C ARG A 172 45.83 47.50 -6.41
N MET A 173 44.77 46.77 -6.06
CA MET A 173 43.85 47.00 -4.93
C MET A 173 43.06 48.34 -4.93
N ARG A 174 41.75 48.30 -5.29
CA ARG A 174 40.62 48.87 -4.52
C ARG A 174 39.24 48.48 -5.10
N ARG A 175 38.20 48.52 -4.24
CA ARG A 175 36.76 48.40 -4.61
C ARG A 175 36.30 49.63 -5.42
N TRP A 176 35.19 49.53 -6.18
CA TRP A 176 34.00 50.40 -6.04
C TRP A 176 32.78 49.91 -6.87
N LEU A 177 31.66 50.64 -6.83
CA LEU A 177 30.37 50.37 -7.48
C LEU A 177 30.15 51.20 -8.75
N LYS A 178 29.35 50.66 -9.69
CA LYS A 178 28.41 51.31 -10.66
C LYS A 178 28.92 52.40 -11.63
N ILE A 179 28.28 52.42 -12.82
CA ILE A 179 28.33 53.47 -13.89
C ILE A 179 29.69 53.53 -14.60
N GLY A 180 29.80 53.78 -15.92
CA GLY A 180 28.80 53.92 -16.99
C GLY A 180 29.32 54.83 -18.11
N ASP A 181 29.25 54.39 -19.38
CA ASP A 181 29.75 55.06 -20.60
C ASP A 181 31.28 55.36 -20.63
N GLY A 182 31.95 55.63 -21.76
CA GLY A 182 31.57 55.53 -23.19
C GLY A 182 32.54 56.32 -24.10
N ILE A 183 32.69 55.89 -25.38
CA ILE A 183 33.50 56.54 -26.48
C ILE A 183 35.04 56.38 -26.30
N GLY A 184 35.90 56.11 -27.29
CA GLY A 184 35.86 55.85 -28.76
C GLY A 184 37.32 55.80 -29.25
N GLU A 185 37.76 55.37 -30.45
CA GLU A 185 37.17 54.91 -31.73
C GLU A 185 38.01 53.65 -32.21
N ARG A 186 38.38 53.29 -33.47
CA ARG A 186 38.09 53.73 -34.87
C ARG A 186 38.31 52.56 -35.87
N SER A 187 37.45 52.48 -36.92
CA SER A 187 37.65 51.79 -38.24
C SER A 187 37.90 50.26 -38.29
N ALA A 188 37.42 49.49 -39.29
CA ALA A 188 36.42 49.72 -40.36
C ALA A 188 35.97 48.38 -41.02
N GLY A 189 34.86 48.38 -41.79
CA GLY A 189 34.39 47.25 -42.63
C GLY A 189 33.00 46.72 -42.25
N LEU A 190 31.90 47.35 -42.68
CA LEU A 190 31.12 47.06 -43.91
C LEU A 190 30.33 45.71 -43.89
N GLY A 191 28.98 45.69 -43.81
CA GLY A 191 28.04 46.79 -43.56
C GLY A 191 26.57 46.52 -43.96
N LYS A 192 25.71 47.55 -43.80
CA LYS A 192 24.30 47.68 -44.25
C LYS A 192 23.30 46.72 -43.56
N SER A 193 22.42 47.08 -42.61
CA SER A 193 21.69 48.31 -42.24
C SER A 193 20.49 48.69 -43.14
N ARG A 194 19.26 48.74 -42.57
CA ARG A 194 18.41 49.96 -42.47
C ARG A 194 17.04 49.75 -41.77
N ARG A 195 16.68 50.76 -40.95
CA ARG A 195 15.43 51.57 -40.86
C ARG A 195 14.04 50.89 -40.72
N VAL A 196 13.06 51.37 -39.92
CA VAL A 196 12.60 52.72 -39.44
C VAL A 196 11.45 53.33 -40.27
N VAL A 197 10.27 53.35 -39.63
CA VAL A 197 9.16 54.35 -39.69
C VAL A 197 8.13 54.34 -40.86
N MET A 198 6.87 54.62 -40.44
CA MET A 198 5.69 55.16 -41.16
C MET A 198 4.74 54.26 -41.98
N ASP A 199 3.49 54.26 -41.51
CA ASP A 199 2.25 54.71 -42.17
C ASP A 199 1.69 54.05 -43.45
N ALA A 200 0.54 53.38 -43.21
CA ALA A 200 -0.77 53.68 -43.82
C ALA A 200 -1.10 53.18 -45.24
N ILE A 201 -2.39 53.38 -45.60
CA ILE A 201 -3.05 53.12 -46.91
C ILE A 201 -3.22 51.61 -47.19
N SER A 202 -4.37 51.06 -47.63
CA SER A 202 -5.75 51.54 -47.91
C SER A 202 -6.72 50.39 -47.54
N SER A 203 -7.73 50.58 -46.69
CA SER A 203 -9.07 51.10 -46.98
C SER A 203 -9.90 50.36 -48.07
N SER A 204 -10.91 49.61 -47.62
CA SER A 204 -12.25 49.45 -48.24
C SER A 204 -12.36 48.61 -49.54
N HIS A 205 -13.54 48.16 -49.99
CA HIS A 205 -14.95 48.51 -49.70
C HIS A 205 -15.87 47.26 -49.77
N GLY A 206 -17.09 47.35 -49.21
CA GLY A 206 -18.23 46.48 -49.58
C GLY A 206 -18.87 45.65 -48.44
N GLY A 207 -20.20 45.59 -48.28
CA GLY A 207 -21.20 46.44 -48.95
C GLY A 207 -22.64 45.92 -49.09
N ARG A 208 -23.34 45.64 -47.98
CA ARG A 208 -24.84 45.65 -47.85
C ARG A 208 -25.70 44.64 -48.63
N GLU A 209 -26.92 44.48 -48.08
CA GLU A 209 -28.19 44.04 -48.73
C GLU A 209 -28.24 42.65 -49.39
N ARG A 210 -29.37 41.94 -49.51
CA ARG A 210 -30.68 41.76 -48.84
C ARG A 210 -31.47 40.90 -49.86
N GLU A 211 -32.47 40.15 -49.42
CA GLU A 211 -33.55 39.58 -50.28
C GLU A 211 -33.13 38.49 -51.32
N LYS A 212 -34.01 37.63 -51.87
CA LYS A 212 -35.24 36.94 -51.38
C LYS A 212 -35.68 35.88 -52.42
N GLU A 213 -36.55 34.94 -52.04
CA GLU A 213 -37.34 34.04 -52.95
C GLU A 213 -36.56 32.95 -53.75
N LYS A 214 -37.13 31.84 -54.27
CA LYS A 214 -38.34 31.01 -53.95
C LYS A 214 -38.28 29.65 -54.70
N GLY A 215 -38.77 28.57 -54.06
CA GLY A 215 -39.33 27.35 -54.71
C GLY A 215 -38.35 26.44 -55.47
N VAL A 216 -38.69 25.22 -55.95
CA VAL A 216 -39.84 24.27 -55.85
C VAL A 216 -39.24 22.87 -56.16
N GLY A 217 -39.65 21.68 -55.69
CA GLY A 217 -40.71 21.12 -54.83
C GLY A 217 -40.61 19.56 -54.93
N GLY A 218 -41.49 18.70 -54.38
CA GLY A 218 -42.67 18.86 -53.53
C GLY A 218 -43.36 17.50 -53.25
N GLY A 219 -44.31 17.48 -52.29
CA GLY A 219 -45.16 16.32 -51.91
C GLY A 219 -44.51 15.36 -50.87
N GLY A 220 -45.21 14.89 -49.83
CA GLY A 220 -46.57 15.17 -49.29
C GLY A 220 -46.95 14.13 -48.21
N GLY A 221 -47.86 14.33 -47.27
CA GLY A 221 -48.66 15.52 -46.89
C GLY A 221 -49.69 15.20 -45.78
N GLY A 222 -50.28 16.22 -45.13
CA GLY A 222 -51.36 16.11 -44.12
C GLY A 222 -50.93 15.68 -42.70
N GLY A 223 -51.66 15.98 -41.63
CA GLY A 223 -52.85 16.84 -41.50
C GLY A 223 -53.56 16.76 -40.13
N ASP A 224 -53.59 17.88 -39.40
CA ASP A 224 -54.47 18.33 -38.29
C ASP A 224 -55.33 17.40 -37.37
N MET A 225 -55.24 17.71 -36.07
CA MET A 225 -56.33 17.93 -35.08
C MET A 225 -57.34 16.85 -34.60
N VAL A 226 -57.43 16.77 -33.25
CA VAL A 226 -58.67 16.78 -32.40
C VAL A 226 -59.52 15.49 -32.20
N SER A 227 -59.35 14.94 -30.99
CA SER A 227 -60.38 14.30 -30.12
C SER A 227 -60.91 12.88 -30.41
N ARG A 228 -61.59 12.32 -29.37
CA ARG A 228 -62.53 11.16 -29.39
C ARG A 228 -61.90 9.76 -29.60
N ARG A 229 -62.47 8.66 -29.09
CA ARG A 229 -63.35 8.41 -27.91
C ARG A 229 -63.39 6.89 -27.62
N VAL A 230 -63.55 6.52 -26.34
CA VAL A 230 -64.23 5.31 -25.78
C VAL A 230 -64.56 4.13 -26.73
N ARG A 231 -64.04 2.93 -26.39
CA ARG A 231 -64.72 1.61 -26.29
C ARG A 231 -63.92 0.73 -25.31
N GLY A 232 -64.48 -0.19 -24.52
CA GLY A 232 -65.90 -0.51 -24.25
C GLY A 232 -66.07 -1.96 -23.76
N GLY A 233 -66.81 -2.18 -22.66
CA GLY A 233 -67.02 -3.49 -21.99
C GLY A 233 -66.57 -3.43 -20.52
N ALA A 234 -67.44 -3.41 -19.51
CA ALA A 234 -68.31 -4.49 -19.00
C ALA A 234 -67.49 -5.62 -18.33
N GLY A 235 -67.57 -5.91 -17.02
CA GLY A 235 -68.36 -5.31 -15.92
C GLY A 235 -69.41 -6.27 -15.34
N TRP A 236 -69.48 -6.39 -14.01
CA TRP A 236 -70.49 -7.18 -13.26
C TRP A 236 -70.75 -6.54 -11.88
N GLN A 237 -71.92 -6.80 -11.29
CA GLN A 237 -72.32 -6.38 -9.93
C GLN A 237 -72.89 -7.57 -9.15
N GLY A 238 -72.84 -7.51 -7.80
CA GLY A 238 -73.39 -8.51 -6.87
C GLY A 238 -72.50 -8.57 -5.62
N LYS A 239 -72.84 -8.11 -4.41
CA LYS A 239 -74.04 -8.16 -3.53
C LYS A 239 -74.26 -9.48 -2.77
N ASP A 240 -74.20 -9.31 -1.44
CA ASP A 240 -75.10 -9.83 -0.40
C ASP A 240 -75.00 -11.30 0.12
N VAL A 241 -74.54 -11.37 1.39
CA VAL A 241 -75.18 -12.05 2.55
C VAL A 241 -74.91 -13.55 2.86
N GLY A 242 -74.46 -13.76 4.11
CA GLY A 242 -74.76 -14.92 4.97
C GLY A 242 -73.64 -15.96 5.16
N GLU A 243 -73.50 -16.65 6.30
CA GLU A 243 -73.83 -16.36 7.72
C GLU A 243 -73.13 -17.42 8.62
N TYR A 244 -73.43 -17.49 9.93
CA TYR A 244 -72.85 -18.38 10.97
C TYR A 244 -71.37 -18.08 11.33
N GLY A 245 -70.95 -18.08 12.61
CA GLY A 245 -71.67 -18.24 13.88
C GLY A 245 -70.79 -17.82 15.09
N PHE A 246 -71.40 -17.55 16.25
CA PHE A 246 -70.75 -16.90 17.41
C PHE A 246 -70.08 -17.87 18.43
N ALA A 247 -69.09 -17.32 19.14
CA ALA A 247 -68.60 -17.54 20.53
C ALA A 247 -68.92 -18.86 21.29
N PRO A 248 -67.95 -19.36 22.09
CA PRO A 248 -67.80 -18.92 23.49
C PRO A 248 -66.34 -18.60 23.86
N ALA A 249 -65.93 -18.19 25.07
CA ALA A 249 -66.48 -17.41 26.18
C ALA A 249 -65.56 -17.65 27.40
N VAL A 250 -65.03 -16.57 27.99
CA VAL A 250 -64.68 -16.38 29.42
C VAL A 250 -64.08 -17.55 30.23
N ASN A 251 -62.85 -17.38 30.73
CA ASN A 251 -62.65 -17.40 32.18
C ASN A 251 -61.35 -16.74 32.68
N THR A 252 -61.47 -16.01 33.78
CA THR A 252 -60.39 -15.51 34.64
C THR A 252 -59.94 -16.61 35.61
N VAL A 253 -58.73 -16.48 36.18
CA VAL A 253 -58.44 -16.61 37.63
C VAL A 253 -56.94 -16.37 37.86
N ALA A 254 -56.61 -15.70 38.97
CA ALA A 254 -55.26 -15.66 39.52
C ALA A 254 -55.25 -16.40 40.87
N VAL A 255 -54.18 -17.15 41.16
CA VAL A 255 -53.92 -17.72 42.50
C VAL A 255 -52.45 -17.48 42.84
N ALA A 256 -52.20 -16.97 44.04
CA ALA A 256 -50.86 -16.69 44.56
C ALA A 256 -50.43 -17.75 45.58
N ALA A 257 -49.13 -17.81 45.88
CA ALA A 257 -48.60 -18.57 47.01
C ALA A 257 -47.54 -17.74 47.77
N SER A 258 -48.01 -16.96 48.74
CA SER A 258 -47.14 -16.32 49.75
C SER A 258 -47.18 -17.11 51.05
N PRO A 259 -46.05 -17.31 51.75
CA PRO A 259 -46.06 -17.51 53.19
C PRO A 259 -46.40 -16.20 53.90
N LYS A 260 -47.47 -16.24 54.70
CA LYS A 260 -47.77 -15.28 55.78
C LYS A 260 -46.89 -15.62 57.01
N LEU A 261 -46.78 -14.85 58.11
CA LEU A 261 -47.44 -13.61 58.59
C LEU A 261 -46.49 -12.94 59.63
N GLY A 262 -46.70 -11.67 59.99
CA GLY A 262 -45.96 -11.00 61.07
C GLY A 262 -46.36 -9.53 61.27
N GLU A 263 -47.43 -9.27 62.01
CA GLU A 263 -47.93 -7.92 62.35
C GLU A 263 -47.16 -7.35 63.56
N HIS A 264 -46.90 -6.04 63.71
CA HIS A 264 -47.90 -5.05 64.11
C HIS A 264 -47.35 -3.61 64.25
N ARG A 265 -48.30 -2.65 64.25
CA ARG A 265 -48.33 -1.35 64.96
C ARG A 265 -47.37 -0.21 64.58
N MET A 266 -48.01 0.86 64.12
CA MET A 266 -47.66 2.26 64.39
C MET A 266 -47.72 2.56 65.91
N VAL A 267 -46.90 3.51 66.37
CA VAL A 267 -47.12 4.34 67.56
C VAL A 267 -46.62 5.76 67.23
N ASP A 268 -47.33 6.79 67.66
CA ASP A 268 -46.97 8.21 67.50
C ASP A 268 -46.04 8.69 68.65
N GLU A 269 -45.94 10.01 68.85
CA GLU A 269 -45.29 10.73 69.97
C GLU A 269 -43.74 10.81 69.97
N GLU A 270 -43.10 11.94 70.32
CA GLU A 270 -43.62 13.30 70.50
C GLU A 270 -42.59 14.43 70.22
N VAL A 271 -43.07 15.68 70.34
CA VAL A 271 -42.42 16.95 70.01
C VAL A 271 -41.30 17.34 70.99
N GLY A 272 -40.17 17.85 70.46
CA GLY A 272 -39.15 18.59 71.20
C GLY A 272 -38.74 19.90 70.51
N LYS A 273 -38.76 21.04 71.22
CA LYS A 273 -38.42 22.39 70.72
C LYS A 273 -36.97 22.79 71.07
N VAL A 274 -36.62 24.07 70.81
CA VAL A 274 -35.41 24.84 71.24
C VAL A 274 -34.25 24.73 70.22
N GLU A 275 -33.68 25.82 69.66
CA GLU A 275 -33.95 27.27 69.81
C GLU A 275 -33.61 28.10 68.54
N ARG A 276 -33.78 29.44 68.60
CA ARG A 276 -33.52 30.36 67.47
C ARG A 276 -32.91 31.70 67.91
N SER A 277 -31.60 31.87 67.75
CA SER A 277 -30.87 33.15 67.87
C SER A 277 -29.57 33.06 67.04
N LYS A 278 -29.43 33.86 65.97
CA LYS A 278 -28.68 35.13 65.89
C LYS A 278 -27.16 34.98 66.13
N GLU A 279 -26.35 35.28 65.10
CA GLU A 279 -25.75 36.63 64.95
C GLU A 279 -25.22 36.87 63.52
N ASP A 280 -24.79 38.10 63.25
CA ASP A 280 -24.55 38.68 61.91
C ASP A 280 -23.06 38.76 61.50
N GLY A 281 -22.77 39.02 60.21
CA GLY A 281 -21.55 39.76 59.84
C GLY A 281 -20.84 39.43 58.52
N TYR A 282 -20.77 40.42 57.63
CA TYR A 282 -19.73 40.75 56.64
C TYR A 282 -18.59 39.72 56.34
N GLY A 283 -18.24 39.38 55.09
CA GLY A 283 -18.66 39.87 53.77
C GLY A 283 -17.55 40.60 52.99
N ARG A 284 -17.06 40.02 51.88
CA ARG A 284 -16.23 40.73 50.89
C ARG A 284 -16.56 40.27 49.45
N ARG A 285 -16.65 41.22 48.53
CA ARG A 285 -17.08 41.00 47.13
C ARG A 285 -15.91 40.61 46.23
N SER A 286 -16.06 39.55 45.43
CA SER A 286 -15.47 39.50 44.09
C SER A 286 -16.34 40.34 43.13
N ARG A 287 -15.72 40.98 42.12
CA ARG A 287 -16.47 41.77 41.12
C ARG A 287 -16.95 40.83 40.01
N GLY A 288 -18.26 40.78 39.79
CA GLY A 288 -18.78 40.27 38.52
C GLY A 288 -18.48 41.25 37.39
N GLN A 289 -17.86 40.77 36.31
CA GLN A 289 -17.74 41.49 35.05
C GLN A 289 -18.66 40.80 34.05
N LYS A 290 -19.69 41.52 33.56
CA LYS A 290 -20.65 40.96 32.61
C LYS A 290 -19.98 40.76 31.25
N THR A 291 -19.76 39.52 30.84
CA THR A 291 -19.68 39.18 29.43
C THR A 291 -21.08 39.24 28.81
N THR A 292 -21.15 39.63 27.53
CA THR A 292 -22.37 39.56 26.73
C THR A 292 -22.65 38.11 26.34
N GLY A 293 -23.93 37.73 26.25
CA GLY A 293 -24.31 36.34 26.06
C GLY A 293 -23.92 35.78 24.69
N GLU A 294 -23.10 34.73 24.70
CA GLU A 294 -22.98 33.75 23.63
C GLU A 294 -23.87 32.54 23.98
N ALA A 295 -24.35 31.80 22.97
CA ALA A 295 -25.10 30.57 23.22
C ALA A 295 -24.15 29.46 23.68
N GLY A 296 -24.44 28.82 24.82
CA GLY A 296 -23.59 27.75 25.36
C GLY A 296 -23.52 26.55 24.40
N MET A 297 -22.33 25.98 24.23
CA MET A 297 -22.06 24.88 23.28
C MET A 297 -22.75 23.55 23.60
N LEU A 298 -23.19 23.41 24.84
CA LEU A 298 -23.97 22.28 25.35
C LEU A 298 -25.37 22.81 25.63
N HIS A 299 -26.37 22.37 24.86
CA HIS A 299 -27.77 22.74 25.12
C HIS A 299 -28.47 21.76 26.08
N GLY A 300 -27.87 20.58 26.32
CA GLY A 300 -28.29 19.63 27.36
C GLY A 300 -27.12 19.08 28.19
N ALA A 301 -27.44 18.39 29.28
CA ALA A 301 -26.42 17.81 30.18
C ALA A 301 -25.86 16.49 29.62
N PRO A 302 -24.53 16.24 29.72
CA PRO A 302 -23.94 14.94 29.38
C PRO A 302 -24.57 13.79 30.17
N THR A 303 -24.75 12.64 29.51
CA THR A 303 -25.37 11.43 30.07
C THR A 303 -24.45 10.22 29.90
N ARG A 304 -24.88 9.04 30.36
CA ARG A 304 -24.09 7.81 30.31
C ARG A 304 -23.52 7.50 28.93
N GLY A 305 -24.34 7.57 27.89
CA GLY A 305 -24.02 7.01 26.58
C GLY A 305 -23.86 5.48 26.58
N ASN A 306 -23.13 4.97 25.60
CA ASN A 306 -22.96 3.55 25.30
C ASN A 306 -21.49 3.24 24.96
N ALA A 307 -21.01 2.08 25.41
CA ALA A 307 -19.64 1.62 25.16
C ALA A 307 -19.36 1.22 23.70
N MET A 308 -20.39 1.01 22.87
CA MET A 308 -20.25 0.67 21.44
C MET A 308 -21.17 1.54 20.58
N PRO A 309 -20.78 1.87 19.32
CA PRO A 309 -19.48 1.58 18.70
C PRO A 309 -18.33 2.37 19.35
N PHE A 310 -17.09 2.04 19.02
CA PHE A 310 -15.91 2.84 19.39
C PHE A 310 -15.82 4.13 18.57
N GLY A 311 -15.17 5.15 19.14
CA GLY A 311 -15.05 6.48 18.55
C GLY A 311 -16.28 7.36 18.83
N PRO A 312 -16.44 8.45 18.06
CA PRO A 312 -17.65 9.25 18.05
C PRO A 312 -18.69 8.60 17.12
N SER A 313 -19.96 8.70 17.48
CA SER A 313 -21.08 8.27 16.64
C SER A 313 -22.26 9.20 16.84
N ALA A 314 -22.78 9.80 15.77
CA ALA A 314 -24.00 10.59 15.86
C ALA A 314 -25.20 9.68 16.19
N ARG A 315 -26.15 10.22 16.96
CA ARG A 315 -27.45 9.61 17.27
C ARG A 315 -28.52 10.71 17.33
N ASN A 316 -29.78 10.32 17.46
CA ASN A 316 -30.90 11.25 17.62
C ASN A 316 -30.63 12.23 18.79
N GLY A 317 -30.50 13.52 18.48
CA GLY A 317 -30.28 14.59 19.46
C GLY A 317 -28.89 14.64 20.11
N GLY A 318 -27.83 14.01 19.58
CA GLY A 318 -26.50 14.15 20.17
C GLY A 318 -25.41 13.21 19.63
N VAL A 319 -24.24 13.24 20.25
CA VAL A 319 -23.09 12.38 19.86
C VAL A 319 -22.68 11.47 21.02
N ASN A 320 -22.54 10.19 20.72
CA ASN A 320 -22.01 9.16 21.63
C ASN A 320 -20.51 8.97 21.38
N PHE A 321 -19.70 9.32 22.37
CA PHE A 321 -18.25 9.11 22.38
C PHE A 321 -17.92 7.83 23.16
N SER A 322 -17.02 6.99 22.61
CA SER A 322 -16.53 5.77 23.26
C SER A 322 -15.04 5.56 23.02
N LEU A 323 -14.29 5.21 24.06
CA LEU A 323 -12.83 5.11 24.08
C LEU A 323 -12.37 3.91 24.93
N PHE A 324 -11.48 3.08 24.37
CA PHE A 324 -10.80 2.05 25.16
C PHE A 324 -9.63 2.63 25.97
N SER A 325 -9.58 2.33 27.27
CA SER A 325 -8.34 2.38 28.06
C SER A 325 -8.49 1.53 29.33
N SER A 326 -7.59 0.56 29.52
CA SER A 326 -7.66 -0.35 30.66
C SER A 326 -7.12 0.29 31.95
N GLY A 327 -5.93 0.90 31.86
CA GLY A 327 -5.19 1.47 32.99
C GLY A 327 -5.56 2.90 33.38
N ALA A 328 -6.39 3.59 32.61
CA ALA A 328 -6.86 4.94 32.95
C ALA A 328 -7.62 4.97 34.28
N ARG A 329 -7.39 6.02 35.07
CA ARG A 329 -8.07 6.32 36.34
C ARG A 329 -9.18 7.34 36.15
N GLU A 330 -8.97 8.30 35.27
CA GLU A 330 -9.90 9.36 34.87
C GLU A 330 -9.74 9.65 33.38
N VAL A 331 -10.83 9.99 32.70
CA VAL A 331 -10.84 10.43 31.30
C VAL A 331 -11.67 11.69 31.21
N SER A 332 -11.17 12.71 30.52
CA SER A 332 -11.94 13.88 30.12
C SER A 332 -12.11 13.91 28.61
N LEU A 333 -13.33 14.18 28.13
CA LEU A 333 -13.59 14.60 26.75
C LEU A 333 -13.34 16.10 26.64
N CYS A 334 -12.37 16.50 25.83
CA CYS A 334 -12.06 17.90 25.54
C CYS A 334 -12.69 18.31 24.21
N LEU A 335 -13.41 19.43 24.21
CA LEU A 335 -14.05 20.03 23.03
C LEU A 335 -13.35 21.35 22.65
N PHE A 336 -13.34 21.65 21.36
CA PHE A 336 -12.60 22.78 20.78
C PHE A 336 -13.41 23.52 19.71
N THR A 337 -13.44 24.86 19.80
CA THR A 337 -13.65 25.72 18.62
C THR A 337 -12.47 25.58 17.65
N ALA A 338 -12.66 26.05 16.41
CA ALA A 338 -11.56 26.21 15.46
C ALA A 338 -10.48 27.19 15.92
N ASP A 339 -10.87 28.27 16.62
CA ASP A 339 -9.94 29.32 17.04
C ASP A 339 -9.15 28.89 18.29
N ASP A 340 -9.80 28.26 19.27
CA ASP A 340 -9.13 27.67 20.45
C ASP A 340 -8.22 26.50 20.05
N LEU A 341 -8.62 25.63 19.11
CA LEU A 341 -7.73 24.60 18.55
C LEU A 341 -6.51 25.21 17.87
N GLN A 342 -6.67 26.34 17.17
CA GLN A 342 -5.55 27.03 16.55
C GLN A 342 -4.55 27.59 17.59
N GLU A 343 -5.05 27.99 18.77
CA GLU A 343 -4.25 28.46 19.91
C GLU A 343 -3.82 27.33 20.87
N GLY A 344 -4.26 26.08 20.66
CA GLY A 344 -3.99 24.95 21.55
C GLY A 344 -4.73 24.97 22.89
N ARG A 345 -5.78 25.80 23.01
CA ARG A 345 -6.63 25.91 24.21
C ARG A 345 -7.82 24.95 24.10
N VAL A 346 -8.23 24.35 25.21
CA VAL A 346 -9.49 23.57 25.29
C VAL A 346 -10.64 24.56 25.53
N THR A 347 -11.75 24.42 24.80
CA THR A 347 -12.93 25.28 24.98
C THR A 347 -13.81 24.80 26.15
N GLU A 348 -14.06 23.49 26.22
CA GLU A 348 -14.87 22.84 27.27
C GLU A 348 -14.27 21.47 27.61
N GLU A 349 -14.26 21.07 28.89
CA GLU A 349 -13.72 19.78 29.34
C GLU A 349 -14.76 19.02 30.19
N ILE A 350 -15.24 17.89 29.66
CA ILE A 350 -16.25 17.03 30.28
C ILE A 350 -15.54 15.83 30.93
N VAL A 351 -15.44 15.81 32.26
CA VAL A 351 -14.85 14.69 33.02
C VAL A 351 -15.84 13.52 33.10
N LEU A 352 -15.44 12.32 32.67
CA LEU A 352 -16.28 11.12 32.67
C LEU A 352 -16.32 10.47 34.06
N HIS A 353 -17.51 10.20 34.59
CA HIS A 353 -17.65 9.60 35.91
C HIS A 353 -17.24 8.11 35.92
N PRO A 354 -16.21 7.68 36.67
CA PRO A 354 -15.55 6.38 36.50
C PRO A 354 -16.40 5.15 36.83
N LEU A 355 -17.56 5.32 37.48
CA LEU A 355 -18.53 4.24 37.77
C LEU A 355 -19.77 4.26 36.86
N TRP A 356 -19.97 5.32 36.07
CA TRP A 356 -21.19 5.51 35.27
C TRP A 356 -20.85 5.55 33.77
N ASN A 357 -19.88 6.38 33.40
CA ASN A 357 -19.33 6.57 32.06
C ASN A 357 -18.22 5.55 31.72
N ARG A 358 -18.23 4.36 32.35
CA ARG A 358 -17.27 3.28 32.11
C ARG A 358 -17.96 1.93 32.21
N THR A 359 -17.67 1.04 31.26
CA THR A 359 -18.14 -0.35 31.21
C THR A 359 -16.92 -1.23 30.95
N GLY A 360 -16.47 -1.95 31.98
CA GLY A 360 -15.19 -2.68 31.93
C GLY A 360 -14.01 -1.74 31.68
N GLN A 361 -13.40 -1.84 30.51
CA GLN A 361 -12.23 -1.05 30.07
C GLN A 361 -12.60 0.02 29.02
N ILE A 362 -13.90 0.27 28.81
CA ILE A 362 -14.41 1.20 27.79
C ILE A 362 -15.09 2.40 28.48
N TRP A 363 -14.50 3.57 28.30
CA TRP A 363 -15.02 4.86 28.73
C TRP A 363 -15.98 5.41 27.68
N HIS A 364 -17.10 6.00 28.09
CA HIS A 364 -18.13 6.45 27.16
C HIS A 364 -19.03 7.55 27.75
N VAL A 365 -19.50 8.45 26.90
CA VAL A 365 -20.41 9.56 27.26
C VAL A 365 -21.30 9.89 26.07
N PHE A 366 -22.58 10.18 26.31
CA PHE A 366 -23.45 10.78 25.29
C PHE A 366 -23.70 12.23 25.63
N VAL A 367 -23.36 13.12 24.70
CA VAL A 367 -23.51 14.56 24.85
C VAL A 367 -24.61 15.04 23.91
N PRO A 368 -25.76 15.50 24.45
CA PRO A 368 -26.87 15.96 23.63
C PRO A 368 -26.60 17.32 22.99
N ASP A 369 -27.26 17.57 21.87
CA ASP A 369 -27.39 18.88 21.21
C ASP A 369 -26.05 19.62 21.01
N LEU A 370 -25.01 18.89 20.61
CA LEU A 370 -23.67 19.43 20.48
C LEU A 370 -23.59 20.42 19.30
N ALA A 371 -22.98 21.58 19.53
CA ALA A 371 -22.81 22.59 18.48
C ALA A 371 -22.09 22.00 17.24
N PRO A 372 -22.59 22.24 16.02
CA PRO A 372 -22.05 21.61 14.82
C PRO A 372 -20.64 22.15 14.50
N ASN A 373 -19.79 21.28 13.99
CA ASN A 373 -18.39 21.55 13.60
C ASN A 373 -17.39 21.73 14.74
N LEU A 374 -17.71 21.34 15.97
CA LEU A 374 -16.70 21.20 17.01
C LEU A 374 -15.67 20.11 16.64
N THR A 375 -14.50 20.22 17.24
CA THR A 375 -13.45 19.19 17.20
C THR A 375 -13.17 18.72 18.62
N TYR A 376 -12.63 17.51 18.79
CA TYR A 376 -12.53 16.85 20.08
C TYR A 376 -11.23 16.06 20.27
N GLY A 377 -10.91 15.75 21.52
CA GLY A 377 -9.87 14.80 21.92
C GLY A 377 -10.06 14.40 23.38
N TYR A 378 -9.11 13.66 23.96
CA TYR A 378 -9.23 13.19 25.33
C TYR A 378 -8.00 13.52 26.19
N ARG A 379 -8.22 13.96 27.43
CA ARG A 379 -7.20 13.83 28.50
C ARG A 379 -7.40 12.50 29.19
N VAL A 380 -6.31 11.79 29.49
CA VAL A 380 -6.35 10.50 30.18
C VAL A 380 -5.35 10.52 31.33
N ASP A 381 -5.85 10.31 32.54
CA ASP A 381 -5.05 10.24 33.76
C ASP A 381 -4.74 8.79 34.16
N GLY A 382 -3.55 8.55 34.70
CA GLY A 382 -3.10 7.22 35.08
C GLY A 382 -1.70 7.23 35.66
N SER A 383 -1.08 6.06 35.72
CA SER A 383 0.31 5.91 36.16
C SER A 383 1.31 6.35 35.08
N PHE A 384 2.32 7.13 35.43
CA PHE A 384 3.50 7.32 34.59
C PHE A 384 4.68 6.53 35.18
N LEU A 385 4.78 5.26 34.80
CA LEU A 385 5.85 4.32 35.20
C LEU A 385 6.49 3.71 33.94
N PRO A 386 7.44 4.41 33.28
CA PRO A 386 8.07 3.95 32.04
C PRO A 386 8.72 2.56 32.15
N GLU A 387 9.38 2.28 33.28
CA GLU A 387 9.96 0.98 33.67
C GLU A 387 8.94 -0.17 33.71
N GLN A 388 7.64 0.13 33.68
CA GLN A 388 6.55 -0.85 33.67
C GLN A 388 5.65 -0.68 32.43
N SER A 389 6.10 0.04 31.41
CA SER A 389 5.34 0.36 30.19
C SER A 389 4.08 1.23 30.41
N GLU A 390 3.92 1.90 31.56
CA GLU A 390 2.80 2.83 31.81
C GLU A 390 3.23 4.28 31.50
N ARG A 391 2.51 4.97 30.60
CA ARG A 391 2.94 6.26 30.01
C ARG A 391 1.81 7.29 29.91
N TYR A 392 0.89 7.27 30.87
CA TYR A 392 -0.25 8.20 30.95
C TYR A 392 0.20 9.63 31.30
N ASP A 393 -0.21 10.63 30.52
CA ASP A 393 0.12 12.06 30.74
C ASP A 393 -1.10 12.96 30.50
N LYS A 394 -1.80 13.32 31.58
CA LYS A 394 -2.99 14.19 31.56
C LYS A 394 -2.73 15.60 30.99
N SER A 395 -1.46 16.04 30.90
CA SER A 395 -1.13 17.34 30.30
C SER A 395 -1.38 17.37 28.78
N LYS A 396 -1.38 16.21 28.11
CA LYS A 396 -1.67 16.08 26.68
C LYS A 396 -3.17 15.91 26.44
N VAL A 397 -3.64 16.46 25.32
CA VAL A 397 -4.93 16.04 24.73
C VAL A 397 -4.63 15.11 23.56
N LEU A 398 -5.22 13.93 23.61
CA LEU A 398 -4.95 12.80 22.72
C LEU A 398 -6.02 12.70 21.63
N VAL A 399 -5.59 12.28 20.45
CA VAL A 399 -6.44 11.91 19.32
C VAL A 399 -7.06 10.55 19.56
N ASP A 400 -8.35 10.45 19.32
CA ASP A 400 -9.11 9.20 19.31
C ASP A 400 -8.61 8.25 18.20
N PRO A 401 -8.28 6.98 18.49
CA PRO A 401 -7.87 6.02 17.47
C PRO A 401 -8.92 5.79 16.39
N TYR A 402 -10.20 5.95 16.72
CA TYR A 402 -11.35 5.74 15.83
C TYR A 402 -11.87 7.04 15.19
N ALA A 403 -11.20 8.18 15.38
CA ALA A 403 -11.56 9.42 14.68
C ALA A 403 -11.57 9.20 13.16
N LYS A 404 -12.74 9.36 12.53
CA LYS A 404 -12.95 9.26 11.07
C LYS A 404 -12.23 10.38 10.30
N LEU A 405 -11.80 11.41 11.01
CA LEU A 405 -11.06 12.53 10.46
C LEU A 405 -10.30 13.26 11.56
N VAL A 406 -9.01 13.53 11.33
CA VAL A 406 -8.14 14.35 12.18
C VAL A 406 -7.90 15.71 11.52
N THR A 407 -7.75 16.74 12.35
CA THR A 407 -7.46 18.12 11.95
C THR A 407 -6.52 18.80 12.95
N SER A 408 -5.91 19.91 12.57
CA SER A 408 -4.97 20.67 13.43
C SER A 408 -4.94 22.15 13.05
N SER A 409 -4.08 22.95 13.69
CA SER A 409 -3.81 24.34 13.28
C SER A 409 -3.15 24.49 11.91
N ARG A 410 -2.57 23.42 11.35
CA ARG A 410 -1.89 23.43 10.04
C ARG A 410 -2.89 23.41 8.88
N ARG A 411 -2.66 24.27 7.88
CA ARG A 411 -3.59 24.48 6.76
C ARG A 411 -3.13 23.92 5.42
N ALA A 412 -1.89 23.44 5.28
CA ALA A 412 -1.39 22.82 4.06
C ALA A 412 -0.20 21.88 4.32
N PHE A 413 0.00 20.92 3.43
CA PHE A 413 1.16 20.02 3.41
C PHE A 413 2.48 20.81 3.34
N GLY A 414 3.39 20.53 4.27
CA GLY A 414 4.73 21.12 4.32
C GLY A 414 4.79 22.51 4.96
N GLN A 415 3.73 22.93 5.67
CA GLN A 415 3.68 24.22 6.38
C GLN A 415 3.66 24.00 7.90
N PRO A 416 4.76 24.29 8.63
CA PRO A 416 4.76 24.28 10.09
C PRO A 416 3.94 25.44 10.65
N THR A 417 3.41 25.26 11.86
CA THR A 417 2.78 26.33 12.63
C THR A 417 3.88 27.15 13.30
N PHE A 418 3.85 28.48 13.19
CA PHE A 418 4.78 29.36 13.90
C PHE A 418 4.07 30.00 15.09
N LEU A 419 4.70 29.95 16.27
CA LEU A 419 4.22 30.69 17.43
C LEU A 419 4.49 32.19 17.25
N LEU A 420 3.56 33.01 17.73
CA LEU A 420 3.81 34.44 17.93
C LEU A 420 4.87 34.63 19.03
N ALA A 421 5.53 35.79 19.02
CA ALA A 421 6.52 36.12 20.04
C ALA A 421 5.87 36.24 21.42
N ASP A 422 6.38 35.51 22.41
CA ASP A 422 6.06 35.74 23.81
C ASP A 422 7.15 36.63 24.42
N GLU A 423 6.87 37.93 24.46
CA GLU A 423 7.79 38.94 25.00
C GLU A 423 7.95 38.85 26.54
N GLU A 424 7.03 38.20 27.27
CA GLU A 424 7.16 38.04 28.73
C GLU A 424 8.14 36.92 29.10
N ASN A 425 8.16 35.82 28.35
CA ASN A 425 9.10 34.71 28.56
C ASN A 425 10.47 34.92 27.88
N GLY A 426 10.64 36.00 27.11
CA GLY A 426 11.87 36.28 26.37
C GLY A 426 12.12 35.31 25.21
N ASP A 427 11.09 34.60 24.76
CA ASP A 427 11.21 33.54 23.77
C ASP A 427 11.28 34.10 22.35
N LYS A 428 12.10 33.49 21.49
CA LYS A 428 12.38 34.05 20.17
C LYS A 428 11.27 33.73 19.19
N ALA A 429 10.65 34.79 18.66
CA ALA A 429 9.71 34.72 17.56
C ALA A 429 10.21 33.80 16.42
N GLY A 430 9.39 32.84 16.00
CA GLY A 430 9.65 32.02 14.81
C GLY A 430 10.10 30.57 15.04
N THR A 431 10.03 30.03 16.25
CA THR A 431 10.17 28.57 16.46
C THR A 431 9.05 27.81 15.73
N ALA A 432 9.43 26.85 14.88
CA ALA A 432 8.51 26.07 14.05
C ALA A 432 7.94 24.87 14.80
N VAL A 433 6.64 24.89 15.07
CA VAL A 433 5.88 23.80 15.72
C VAL A 433 5.44 22.79 14.66
N CYS A 434 6.12 21.64 14.65
CA CYS A 434 5.86 20.54 13.72
C CYS A 434 4.85 19.51 14.26
N TRP A 435 4.59 19.53 15.57
CA TRP A 435 3.58 18.74 16.28
C TRP A 435 2.64 19.67 17.08
N PRO A 436 1.76 20.45 16.41
CA PRO A 436 0.72 21.22 17.10
C PRO A 436 -0.39 20.30 17.61
N GLN A 437 -1.31 20.85 18.42
CA GLN A 437 -2.47 20.09 18.90
C GLN A 437 -3.27 19.54 17.71
N LEU A 438 -3.54 18.23 17.77
CA LEU A 438 -4.37 17.48 16.85
C LEU A 438 -5.72 17.21 17.52
N ALA A 439 -6.80 17.18 16.74
CA ALA A 439 -8.14 16.86 17.22
C ALA A 439 -8.91 16.05 16.18
N GLY A 440 -9.81 15.19 16.63
CA GLY A 440 -10.81 14.54 15.77
C GLY A 440 -11.93 15.53 15.42
N LEU A 441 -12.57 15.35 14.26
CA LEU A 441 -13.82 16.07 13.95
C LEU A 441 -15.01 15.38 14.62
N VAL A 442 -15.91 16.14 15.25
CA VAL A 442 -17.19 15.61 15.75
C VAL A 442 -18.17 15.43 14.56
N PRO A 443 -18.86 14.27 14.43
CA PRO A 443 -19.87 14.05 13.39
C PRO A 443 -21.07 15.00 13.55
N MET A 444 -21.86 15.19 12.49
CA MET A 444 -23.03 16.07 12.53
C MET A 444 -24.29 15.30 12.89
N THR A 445 -25.00 15.80 13.90
CA THR A 445 -26.37 15.38 14.23
C THR A 445 -27.38 16.07 13.31
N ARG A 446 -28.40 15.33 12.87
CA ARG A 446 -29.58 15.92 12.23
C ARG A 446 -30.34 16.80 13.24
N GLY A 447 -30.81 17.97 12.80
CA GLY A 447 -31.69 18.82 13.61
C GLY A 447 -33.13 18.31 13.65
N GLU A 448 -33.87 18.67 14.69
CA GLU A 448 -35.28 18.28 14.84
C GLU A 448 -36.14 18.77 13.66
N GLY A 449 -36.71 17.83 12.89
CA GLY A 449 -37.69 18.15 11.83
C GLY A 449 -37.73 17.18 10.66
N GLU A 450 -36.60 16.56 10.29
CA GLU A 450 -36.54 15.62 9.16
C GLU A 450 -36.89 14.18 9.58
N VAL A 451 -38.19 13.89 9.69
CA VAL A 451 -38.69 12.54 10.00
C VAL A 451 -38.59 11.63 8.77
N GLY A 452 -37.52 10.83 8.67
CA GLY A 452 -37.40 9.82 7.61
C GLY A 452 -36.17 8.92 7.71
N VAL A 453 -36.43 7.61 7.84
CA VAL A 453 -35.48 6.46 7.83
C VAL A 453 -34.60 6.32 9.08
N GLY A 454 -34.53 5.09 9.62
CA GLY A 454 -33.49 4.60 10.54
C GLY A 454 -33.49 5.14 11.99
N GLU A 455 -33.42 4.26 12.98
CA GLU A 455 -32.90 4.64 14.32
C GLU A 455 -31.36 4.50 14.40
N ASP A 456 -30.74 3.81 13.43
CA ASP A 456 -29.31 3.49 13.39
C ASP A 456 -28.52 4.21 12.26
N ASP A 457 -29.20 4.84 11.28
CA ASP A 457 -28.59 5.35 10.02
C ASP A 457 -28.32 6.88 10.05
N VAL A 458 -27.31 7.35 10.80
CA VAL A 458 -26.96 8.80 10.89
C VAL A 458 -25.46 9.09 10.73
N GLU A 459 -24.87 8.65 9.62
CA GLU A 459 -23.57 9.03 9.00
C GLU A 459 -23.55 8.19 7.69
N ASP A 460 -23.40 8.67 6.45
CA ASP A 460 -22.78 9.85 5.82
C ASP A 460 -23.67 10.34 4.63
N ASP A 461 -23.63 11.62 4.22
CA ASP A 461 -24.48 12.18 3.14
C ASP A 461 -23.92 11.99 1.73
N PHE A 462 -22.87 11.19 1.58
CA PHE A 462 -22.22 10.89 0.31
C PHE A 462 -23.08 10.03 -0.62
N ASP A 463 -23.70 10.65 -1.62
CA ASP A 463 -24.34 9.94 -2.74
C ASP A 463 -23.29 9.17 -3.57
N TRP A 464 -23.27 7.84 -3.41
CA TRP A 464 -22.44 6.94 -4.22
C TRP A 464 -22.94 6.77 -5.67
N GLU A 465 -24.08 7.35 -6.06
CA GLU A 465 -24.70 7.20 -7.40
C GLU A 465 -25.02 5.73 -7.79
N GLY A 466 -25.10 4.83 -6.81
CA GLY A 466 -25.21 3.38 -7.02
C GLY A 466 -23.89 2.67 -7.37
N ASP A 467 -22.75 3.31 -7.07
CA ASP A 467 -21.41 2.73 -7.24
C ASP A 467 -21.19 1.46 -6.41
N THR A 468 -20.44 0.52 -6.99
CA THR A 468 -20.02 -0.75 -6.36
C THR A 468 -18.65 -1.16 -6.90
N SER A 469 -17.82 -1.80 -6.06
CA SER A 469 -16.53 -2.39 -6.44
C SER A 469 -16.55 -3.08 -7.82
N PRO A 470 -15.62 -2.76 -8.74
CA PRO A 470 -15.45 -3.44 -10.02
C PRO A 470 -15.23 -4.96 -9.92
N SER A 471 -14.88 -5.49 -8.74
CA SER A 471 -14.83 -6.92 -8.43
C SER A 471 -13.99 -7.75 -9.41
N LEU A 472 -12.85 -7.21 -9.85
CA LEU A 472 -11.96 -7.84 -10.83
C LEU A 472 -11.27 -9.06 -10.22
N HIS A 473 -11.05 -10.09 -11.05
CA HIS A 473 -10.25 -11.26 -10.65
C HIS A 473 -8.78 -10.86 -10.50
N MET A 474 -8.14 -11.32 -9.42
CA MET A 474 -6.74 -10.99 -9.08
C MET A 474 -5.76 -11.21 -10.24
N LYS A 475 -5.93 -12.33 -10.96
CA LYS A 475 -5.13 -12.72 -12.15
C LYS A 475 -5.17 -11.73 -13.33
N ASP A 476 -6.21 -10.89 -13.38
CA ASP A 476 -6.49 -9.97 -14.47
C ASP A 476 -6.06 -8.53 -14.15
N LEU A 477 -5.50 -8.29 -12.96
CA LEU A 477 -4.98 -6.99 -12.57
C LEU A 477 -3.65 -6.63 -13.25
N VAL A 478 -3.47 -5.33 -13.44
CA VAL A 478 -2.22 -4.62 -13.70
C VAL A 478 -2.21 -3.44 -12.75
N ILE A 479 -1.43 -3.56 -11.68
CA ILE A 479 -1.41 -2.64 -10.54
C ILE A 479 -0.48 -1.45 -10.86
N TYR A 480 -0.90 -0.24 -10.51
CA TYR A 480 -0.10 0.97 -10.65
C TYR A 480 0.14 1.61 -9.26
N GLU A 481 1.34 1.41 -8.73
CA GLU A 481 1.78 1.91 -7.41
C GLU A 481 2.11 3.40 -7.53
N MET A 482 1.35 4.25 -6.82
CA MET A 482 1.38 5.70 -7.02
C MET A 482 1.13 6.52 -5.76
N HIS A 483 1.59 7.78 -5.81
CA HIS A 483 1.54 8.70 -4.69
C HIS A 483 0.59 9.88 -4.96
N VAL A 484 -0.46 10.05 -4.15
CA VAL A 484 -1.51 11.08 -4.33
C VAL A 484 -0.93 12.47 -4.58
N ARG A 485 -0.02 12.93 -3.71
CA ARG A 485 0.71 14.19 -3.92
C ARG A 485 1.58 14.16 -5.19
N GLY A 486 2.52 13.21 -5.28
CA GLY A 486 3.51 13.14 -6.37
C GLY A 486 2.90 13.16 -7.78
N PHE A 487 1.78 12.47 -7.98
CA PHE A 487 1.16 12.29 -9.31
C PHE A 487 0.74 13.60 -10.00
N THR A 488 0.41 14.66 -9.25
CA THR A 488 -0.08 15.92 -9.86
C THR A 488 0.60 17.18 -9.35
N ARG A 489 1.51 17.06 -8.36
CA ARG A 489 2.16 18.21 -7.71
C ARG A 489 2.99 19.08 -8.68
N HIS A 490 3.69 18.47 -9.64
CA HIS A 490 4.52 19.21 -10.60
C HIS A 490 3.70 20.13 -11.53
N ALA A 491 4.28 21.26 -11.94
CA ALA A 491 3.56 22.31 -12.65
C ALA A 491 2.96 21.88 -14.01
N SER A 492 3.57 20.88 -14.67
CA SER A 492 3.12 20.36 -15.96
C SER A 492 1.83 19.51 -15.89
N SER A 493 1.35 19.14 -14.69
CA SER A 493 0.07 18.45 -14.54
C SER A 493 -1.11 19.25 -15.09
N LYS A 494 -1.06 20.58 -14.99
CA LYS A 494 -2.07 21.53 -15.50
C LYS A 494 -3.50 21.28 -14.97
N THR A 495 -3.64 20.65 -13.81
CA THR A 495 -4.94 20.43 -13.15
C THR A 495 -5.62 21.74 -12.77
N LYS A 496 -6.95 21.74 -12.75
CA LYS A 496 -7.81 22.84 -12.28
C LYS A 496 -7.90 22.85 -10.76
N ALA A 497 -8.00 21.67 -10.15
CA ALA A 497 -7.94 21.46 -8.71
C ALA A 497 -6.49 21.70 -8.19
N PRO A 498 -6.34 22.14 -6.92
CA PRO A 498 -5.05 22.30 -6.25
C PRO A 498 -4.12 21.09 -6.43
N ARG A 499 -2.88 21.35 -6.88
CA ARG A 499 -1.93 20.29 -7.26
C ARG A 499 -1.42 19.46 -6.07
N GLY A 500 -1.49 18.15 -6.20
CA GLY A 500 -1.07 17.16 -5.22
C GLY A 500 -2.17 16.76 -4.24
N THR A 501 -3.40 16.57 -4.75
CA THR A 501 -4.63 16.32 -3.98
C THR A 501 -5.53 15.28 -4.64
N TYR A 502 -6.47 14.69 -3.88
CA TYR A 502 -7.42 13.69 -4.38
C TYR A 502 -8.20 14.18 -5.63
N LEU A 503 -8.81 15.37 -5.58
CA LEU A 503 -9.53 15.92 -6.75
C LEU A 503 -8.65 16.17 -7.97
N SER A 504 -7.39 16.56 -7.77
CA SER A 504 -6.45 16.75 -8.88
C SER A 504 -6.02 15.42 -9.52
N LEU A 505 -6.00 14.32 -8.75
CA LEU A 505 -5.73 12.96 -9.22
C LEU A 505 -6.85 12.51 -10.17
N ILE A 506 -8.13 12.78 -9.85
CA ILE A 506 -9.29 12.46 -10.70
C ILE A 506 -9.14 13.05 -12.11
N GLU A 507 -8.66 14.30 -12.24
CA GLU A 507 -8.39 14.93 -13.55
C GLU A 507 -7.35 14.18 -14.42
N LYS A 508 -6.65 13.20 -13.84
CA LYS A 508 -5.56 12.43 -14.47
C LYS A 508 -5.81 10.92 -14.58
N LEU A 509 -6.85 10.38 -13.96
CA LEU A 509 -7.29 8.99 -14.14
C LEU A 509 -7.45 8.54 -15.61
N PRO A 510 -7.88 9.40 -16.57
CA PRO A 510 -7.93 9.02 -17.98
C PRO A 510 -6.60 8.56 -18.57
N HIS A 511 -5.45 9.02 -18.04
CA HIS A 511 -4.13 8.55 -18.47
C HIS A 511 -3.88 7.09 -18.06
N LEU A 512 -4.25 6.70 -16.84
CA LEU A 512 -4.07 5.33 -16.35
C LEU A 512 -4.97 4.36 -17.14
N LYS A 513 -6.20 4.79 -17.43
CA LYS A 513 -7.13 4.07 -18.31
C LYS A 513 -6.61 3.95 -19.75
N GLU A 514 -5.97 4.98 -20.30
CA GLU A 514 -5.30 4.93 -21.61
C GLU A 514 -4.08 3.99 -21.62
N LEU A 515 -3.29 4.00 -20.54
CA LEU A 515 -2.13 3.13 -20.33
C LEU A 515 -2.55 1.65 -20.22
N GLY A 516 -3.80 1.39 -19.81
CA GLY A 516 -4.40 0.05 -19.73
C GLY A 516 -4.41 -0.55 -18.32
N VAL A 517 -4.09 0.25 -17.30
CA VAL A 517 -4.18 -0.09 -15.86
C VAL A 517 -5.63 -0.38 -15.47
N ASN A 518 -5.82 -1.22 -14.45
CA ASN A 518 -7.13 -1.53 -13.85
C ASN A 518 -7.12 -1.69 -12.32
N ALA A 519 -5.99 -1.43 -11.65
CA ALA A 519 -5.95 -1.19 -10.20
C ALA A 519 -4.88 -0.12 -9.90
N ILE A 520 -5.19 0.80 -8.98
CA ILE A 520 -4.20 1.73 -8.41
C ILE A 520 -3.86 1.29 -6.98
N GLU A 521 -2.58 1.27 -6.63
CA GLU A 521 -2.10 1.03 -5.27
C GLU A 521 -1.60 2.37 -4.72
N LEU A 522 -2.33 2.94 -3.77
CA LEU A 522 -2.03 4.25 -3.21
C LEU A 522 -1.07 4.12 -2.03
N LEU A 523 0.09 4.77 -2.14
CA LEU A 523 0.99 5.02 -1.01
C LEU A 523 0.24 5.71 0.15
N PRO A 524 0.66 5.50 1.42
CA PRO A 524 -0.14 5.71 2.63
C PRO A 524 -1.07 6.93 2.60
N VAL A 525 -2.37 6.64 2.63
CA VAL A 525 -3.45 7.66 2.66
C VAL A 525 -4.07 7.85 4.05
N HIS A 526 -3.67 7.07 5.04
CA HIS A 526 -4.00 7.33 6.45
C HIS A 526 -3.34 8.64 6.92
N GLU A 527 -3.90 9.32 7.93
CA GLU A 527 -3.34 10.57 8.43
C GLU A 527 -1.94 10.35 9.06
N PHE A 528 -0.92 10.98 8.48
CA PHE A 528 0.49 10.96 8.91
C PHE A 528 1.05 12.39 9.03
N ASN A 529 2.14 12.60 9.78
CA ASN A 529 2.77 13.92 9.90
C ASN A 529 3.95 14.09 8.93
N GLU A 530 3.75 14.84 7.84
CA GLU A 530 4.82 15.18 6.91
C GLU A 530 5.96 16.00 7.56
N LEU A 531 5.70 16.64 8.70
CA LEU A 531 6.68 17.48 9.40
C LEU A 531 7.42 16.77 10.54
N GLU A 532 7.22 15.47 10.76
CA GLU A 532 7.71 14.79 11.97
C GLU A 532 9.23 14.88 12.20
N PHE A 533 10.01 14.90 11.11
CA PHE A 533 11.46 15.15 11.08
C PHE A 533 11.84 16.40 10.27
N TYR A 534 10.94 17.40 10.21
CA TYR A 534 11.11 18.62 9.41
C TYR A 534 12.45 19.30 9.71
N SER A 535 13.33 19.32 8.71
CA SER A 535 14.69 19.80 8.90
C SER A 535 15.31 20.32 7.60
N TYR A 536 16.01 21.44 7.68
CA TYR A 536 16.65 22.08 6.52
C TYR A 536 17.67 21.16 5.84
N ASN A 537 17.73 21.24 4.52
CA ASN A 537 18.49 20.35 3.66
C ASN A 537 19.57 21.10 2.87
N PRO A 538 20.79 21.26 3.42
CA PRO A 538 21.86 22.04 2.77
C PRO A 538 22.38 21.44 1.47
N ALA A 539 22.02 20.19 1.14
CA ALA A 539 22.39 19.53 -0.12
C ALA A 539 21.46 19.93 -1.29
N MET A 540 20.22 20.32 -1.01
CA MET A 540 19.17 20.57 -2.01
C MET A 540 18.59 22.00 -1.97
N ASP A 541 18.95 22.80 -0.95
CA ASP A 541 18.34 24.11 -0.64
C ASP A 541 16.82 24.02 -0.37
N ASP A 542 16.39 22.88 0.20
CA ASP A 542 14.99 22.60 0.58
C ASP A 542 14.88 22.12 2.04
N HIS A 543 13.79 21.45 2.39
CA HIS A 543 13.59 20.85 3.71
C HIS A 543 13.13 19.40 3.54
N ARG A 544 13.70 18.50 4.35
CA ARG A 544 13.21 17.13 4.47
C ARG A 544 11.86 17.13 5.19
N VAL A 545 10.95 16.31 4.67
CA VAL A 545 9.59 16.07 5.18
C VAL A 545 9.29 14.58 4.99
N ASN A 546 8.49 13.93 5.83
CA ASN A 546 7.98 12.61 5.45
C ASN A 546 7.06 12.81 4.24
N PHE A 547 7.53 12.39 3.07
CA PHE A 547 6.78 12.53 1.83
C PHE A 547 5.84 11.35 1.63
N TRP A 548 6.37 10.11 1.70
CA TRP A 548 5.64 8.87 1.40
C TRP A 548 4.51 8.56 2.38
N GLY A 549 4.66 8.89 3.67
CA GLY A 549 3.61 8.72 4.68
C GLY A 549 3.64 7.43 5.51
N TYR A 550 4.73 6.65 5.44
CA TYR A 550 4.96 5.46 6.29
C TYR A 550 5.29 5.84 7.75
N SER A 551 4.33 6.52 8.41
CA SER A 551 4.35 6.92 9.82
C SER A 551 2.92 7.33 10.24
N THR A 552 2.03 6.35 10.45
CA THR A 552 0.59 6.63 10.66
C THR A 552 0.31 7.18 12.07
N ILE A 553 -0.51 8.23 12.16
CA ILE A 553 -1.07 8.78 13.41
C ILE A 553 -2.45 8.16 13.70
N ASN A 554 -3.33 8.18 12.71
CA ASN A 554 -4.70 7.68 12.82
C ASN A 554 -5.07 6.90 11.55
N PHE A 555 -5.63 5.70 11.74
CA PHE A 555 -5.88 4.72 10.68
C PHE A 555 -7.27 4.83 10.04
N PHE A 556 -8.22 5.51 10.69
CA PHE A 556 -9.58 5.74 10.17
C PHE A 556 -9.72 7.06 9.41
N SER A 557 -8.73 7.95 9.50
CA SER A 557 -8.73 9.26 8.87
C SER A 557 -8.00 9.25 7.52
N PRO A 558 -8.64 9.70 6.41
CA PRO A 558 -7.90 10.05 5.21
C PRO A 558 -7.01 11.27 5.47
N MET A 559 -5.80 11.27 4.92
CA MET A 559 -4.78 12.30 5.06
C MET A 559 -5.32 13.68 4.66
N SER A 560 -5.64 14.47 5.68
CA SER A 560 -6.34 15.75 5.58
C SER A 560 -5.65 16.75 4.64
N ARG A 561 -4.31 16.68 4.56
CA ARG A 561 -3.46 17.56 3.74
C ARG A 561 -3.32 17.10 2.27
N TYR A 562 -3.97 16.01 1.88
CA TYR A 562 -4.24 15.66 0.48
C TYR A 562 -5.61 16.15 -0.02
N ALA A 563 -6.44 16.79 0.82
CA ALA A 563 -7.68 17.44 0.37
C ALA A 563 -7.42 18.79 -0.29
N ALA A 564 -8.08 19.06 -1.42
CA ALA A 564 -8.05 20.33 -2.13
C ALA A 564 -8.59 21.49 -1.30
N ALA A 565 -9.62 21.27 -0.49
CA ALA A 565 -10.28 22.31 0.30
C ALA A 565 -9.39 22.99 1.36
N HIS A 566 -8.28 22.36 1.76
CA HIS A 566 -7.25 22.99 2.61
C HIS A 566 -6.51 24.13 1.87
N GLY A 567 -6.39 24.04 0.53
CA GLY A 567 -5.88 25.12 -0.31
C GLY A 567 -6.93 26.21 -0.53
N GLY A 568 -6.86 27.30 0.25
CA GLY A 568 -7.92 28.31 0.36
C GLY A 568 -8.38 29.02 -0.93
N ARG A 569 -9.31 28.39 -1.67
CA ARG A 569 -10.30 29.04 -2.57
C ARG A 569 -11.48 28.10 -2.80
N ARG A 570 -12.70 28.52 -2.40
CA ARG A 570 -13.95 27.83 -2.79
C ARG A 570 -14.10 27.84 -4.31
N LEU A 571 -14.10 26.66 -4.93
CA LEU A 571 -14.85 26.43 -6.17
C LEU A 571 -16.29 26.07 -5.77
N ARG A 572 -17.27 26.85 -6.21
CA ARG A 572 -18.69 26.46 -6.10
C ARG A 572 -19.05 25.55 -7.28
N PRO A 573 -19.90 24.52 -7.11
CA PRO A 573 -20.57 23.87 -8.23
C PRO A 573 -21.40 24.91 -9.00
N SER A 574 -21.28 24.91 -10.33
CA SER A 574 -21.98 25.85 -11.20
C SER A 574 -23.38 25.34 -11.57
N GLY A 575 -24.33 25.47 -10.64
CA GLY A 575 -25.76 25.34 -10.95
C GLY A 575 -26.23 26.50 -11.86
N GLY A 576 -26.95 26.18 -12.93
CA GLY A 576 -27.46 27.17 -13.89
C GLY A 576 -28.78 27.81 -13.45
N GLY A 577 -28.93 29.12 -13.68
CA GLY A 577 -30.16 29.88 -13.45
C GLY A 577 -29.93 31.36 -13.73
N GLY A 578 -30.73 31.95 -14.62
CA GLY A 578 -30.54 33.33 -15.08
C GLY A 578 -31.52 34.33 -14.45
N GLY A 579 -31.10 35.59 -14.38
CA GLY A 579 -31.91 36.73 -13.93
C GLY A 579 -31.06 38.00 -13.89
N GLY A 580 -31.56 39.11 -14.46
CA GLY A 580 -30.84 40.39 -14.49
C GLY A 580 -31.24 41.35 -13.37
N GLY A 581 -30.42 42.36 -13.14
CA GLY A 581 -30.70 43.45 -12.20
C GLY A 581 -29.57 44.49 -12.20
N ASP A 582 -29.94 45.77 -12.23
CA ASP A 582 -29.03 46.93 -12.20
C ASP A 582 -29.16 47.68 -10.85
N GLY A 583 -28.21 48.56 -10.55
CA GLY A 583 -28.26 49.48 -9.40
C GLY A 583 -27.25 49.16 -8.29
N GLY A 584 -26.46 50.16 -7.90
CA GLY A 584 -25.48 50.08 -6.81
C GLY A 584 -25.89 50.86 -5.56
N GLY A 585 -25.20 50.61 -4.43
CA GLY A 585 -25.44 51.30 -3.16
C GLY A 585 -24.35 51.05 -2.12
N LYS A 586 -24.10 52.05 -1.27
CA LYS A 586 -23.09 52.02 -0.19
C LYS A 586 -23.49 51.07 0.95
N GLY A 587 -22.51 50.53 1.68
CA GLY A 587 -22.75 49.91 2.98
C GLY A 587 -21.46 49.41 3.65
N GLU A 588 -21.01 50.09 4.70
CA GLU A 588 -19.99 49.56 5.62
C GLU A 588 -20.66 48.60 6.61
N GLY A 589 -20.11 47.40 6.79
CA GLY A 589 -20.77 46.36 7.58
C GLY A 589 -20.07 45.01 7.54
N ALA A 590 -18.73 44.99 7.62
CA ALA A 590 -17.92 43.78 7.51
C ALA A 590 -18.00 42.92 8.79
N VAL A 591 -19.13 42.22 8.97
CA VAL A 591 -19.27 41.16 9.99
C VAL A 591 -18.22 40.09 9.71
N ARG A 592 -17.25 39.94 10.63
CA ARG A 592 -16.24 38.88 10.58
C ARG A 592 -16.88 37.56 11.00
N SER A 593 -17.47 36.83 10.05
CA SER A 593 -17.84 35.44 10.26
C SER A 593 -16.57 34.59 10.43
N GLY A 594 -16.36 34.02 11.63
CA GLY A 594 -15.28 33.07 11.90
C GLY A 594 -15.34 31.85 10.97
N GLY A 595 -14.19 31.22 10.70
CA GLY A 595 -14.10 30.37 9.51
C GLY A 595 -12.94 29.37 9.43
N VAL A 596 -13.02 28.30 10.22
CA VAL A 596 -12.67 26.94 9.77
C VAL A 596 -13.78 26.02 10.27
N PRO A 597 -14.65 25.50 9.38
CA PRO A 597 -14.79 24.04 9.31
C PRO A 597 -15.23 23.50 7.92
N SER A 598 -14.72 24.07 6.83
CA SER A 598 -15.02 23.60 5.45
C SER A 598 -13.80 23.09 4.67
N ALA A 599 -12.72 22.74 5.37
CA ALA A 599 -11.50 22.18 4.79
C ALA A 599 -11.33 20.68 5.13
N SER A 600 -11.62 20.31 6.39
CA SER A 600 -11.36 18.96 6.90
C SER A 600 -12.43 17.95 6.43
N LYS A 601 -13.74 18.27 6.53
CA LYS A 601 -14.85 17.41 6.05
C LYS A 601 -14.65 16.91 4.61
N ASN A 602 -14.05 17.76 3.79
CA ASN A 602 -13.78 17.49 2.39
C ASN A 602 -12.76 16.35 2.19
N ALA A 603 -11.93 15.97 3.16
CA ALA A 603 -10.98 14.86 2.97
C ALA A 603 -11.69 13.50 2.77
N ILE A 604 -12.74 13.21 3.55
CA ILE A 604 -13.59 12.02 3.35
C ILE A 604 -14.32 12.13 2.00
N TRP A 605 -15.00 13.25 1.75
CA TRP A 605 -15.79 13.44 0.53
C TRP A 605 -14.93 13.36 -0.75
N GLU A 606 -13.74 13.99 -0.76
CA GLU A 606 -12.81 13.95 -1.89
C GLU A 606 -12.20 12.55 -2.08
N PHE A 607 -11.99 11.78 -1.01
CA PHE A 607 -11.54 10.38 -1.10
C PHE A 607 -12.64 9.46 -1.65
N LYS A 608 -13.87 9.51 -1.11
CA LYS A 608 -15.02 8.76 -1.65
C LYS A 608 -15.30 9.11 -3.12
N THR A 609 -15.12 10.39 -3.49
CA THR A 609 -15.20 10.84 -4.89
C THR A 609 -14.07 10.23 -5.75
N LEU A 610 -12.84 10.13 -5.25
CA LEU A 610 -11.74 9.47 -5.96
C LEU A 610 -12.05 8.00 -6.23
N VAL A 611 -12.52 7.25 -5.22
CA VAL A 611 -12.87 5.83 -5.35
C VAL A 611 -14.00 5.65 -6.39
N LYS A 612 -15.09 6.41 -6.26
CA LYS A 612 -16.22 6.39 -7.21
C LYS A 612 -15.80 6.68 -8.65
N GLU A 613 -14.90 7.65 -8.88
CA GLU A 613 -14.43 7.97 -10.23
C GLU A 613 -13.41 6.94 -10.77
N CYS A 614 -12.67 6.24 -9.92
CA CYS A 614 -11.89 5.05 -10.31
C CYS A 614 -12.81 3.91 -10.75
N HIS A 615 -13.85 3.61 -9.96
CA HIS A 615 -14.83 2.55 -10.24
C HIS A 615 -15.63 2.81 -11.53
N LYS A 616 -16.13 4.04 -11.74
CA LYS A 616 -16.72 4.50 -13.01
C LYS A 616 -15.77 4.35 -14.21
N MET A 617 -14.46 4.35 -13.97
CA MET A 617 -13.45 4.08 -15.00
C MET A 617 -13.12 2.59 -15.17
N GLY A 618 -13.59 1.70 -14.30
CA GLY A 618 -13.27 0.26 -14.30
C GLY A 618 -11.88 -0.02 -13.72
N MET A 619 -11.47 0.77 -12.72
CA MET A 619 -10.20 0.62 -12.01
C MET A 619 -10.47 0.48 -10.51
N GLU A 620 -9.83 -0.49 -9.88
CA GLU A 620 -9.91 -0.74 -8.44
C GLU A 620 -8.95 0.17 -7.65
N VAL A 621 -9.24 0.37 -6.36
CA VAL A 621 -8.41 1.12 -5.40
C VAL A 621 -7.90 0.18 -4.31
N ILE A 622 -6.58 0.00 -4.28
CA ILE A 622 -5.83 -0.71 -3.25
C ILE A 622 -5.12 0.33 -2.38
N LEU A 623 -5.15 0.18 -1.06
CA LEU A 623 -4.46 1.08 -0.12
C LEU A 623 -3.23 0.41 0.51
N ASP A 624 -2.11 1.12 0.56
CA ASP A 624 -0.98 0.75 1.41
C ASP A 624 -1.28 1.08 2.88
N VAL A 625 -1.19 0.08 3.76
CA VAL A 625 -1.61 0.16 5.16
C VAL A 625 -0.51 -0.26 6.16
N VAL A 626 -0.13 0.69 7.00
CA VAL A 626 1.08 0.65 7.83
C VAL A 626 0.76 0.19 9.26
N PHE A 627 0.13 -0.98 9.41
CA PHE A 627 -0.28 -1.51 10.72
C PHE A 627 0.88 -2.03 11.59
N ASN A 628 2.12 -2.08 11.07
CA ASN A 628 3.26 -2.63 11.80
C ASN A 628 3.87 -1.66 12.84
N HIS A 629 3.69 -0.34 12.70
CA HIS A 629 4.20 0.70 13.61
C HIS A 629 3.33 1.97 13.58
N THR A 630 3.70 2.99 14.35
CA THR A 630 3.00 4.31 14.39
C THR A 630 3.98 5.49 14.49
N ALA A 631 3.47 6.69 14.20
CA ALA A 631 4.17 7.97 14.31
C ALA A 631 4.57 8.40 15.74
N GLU A 632 4.18 7.65 16.78
CA GLU A 632 4.64 7.93 18.14
C GLU A 632 6.11 7.51 18.35
N GLY A 633 6.75 6.83 17.39
CA GLY A 633 8.17 6.45 17.45
C GLY A 633 8.52 5.66 18.71
N ASN A 634 9.77 5.75 19.18
CA ASN A 634 10.19 5.14 20.45
C ASN A 634 9.83 6.03 21.67
N GLU A 635 10.40 5.77 22.85
CA GLU A 635 10.17 6.52 24.08
C GLU A 635 10.50 8.03 24.04
N ARG A 636 11.19 8.50 22.99
CA ARG A 636 11.50 9.92 22.73
C ARG A 636 10.60 10.57 21.67
N GLY A 637 9.75 9.79 21.01
CA GLY A 637 8.74 10.31 20.07
C GLY A 637 7.56 10.96 20.80
N PRO A 638 6.61 11.55 20.05
CA PRO A 638 5.52 12.32 20.65
C PRO A 638 4.51 11.42 21.39
N ILE A 639 3.66 12.04 22.20
CA ILE A 639 2.45 11.40 22.76
C ILE A 639 1.25 12.12 22.11
N VAL A 640 0.56 11.44 21.20
CA VAL A 640 -0.58 11.99 20.46
C VAL A 640 -1.81 11.09 20.49
N SER A 641 -1.68 9.79 20.73
CA SER A 641 -2.80 8.85 20.81
C SER A 641 -2.43 7.62 21.67
N PHE A 642 -2.25 6.46 21.04
CA PHE A 642 -2.13 5.13 21.65
C PHE A 642 -1.27 5.05 22.93
N ARG A 643 -0.13 5.73 22.99
CA ARG A 643 0.79 5.74 24.14
C ARG A 643 0.17 6.38 25.38
N GLY A 644 -0.55 7.48 25.22
CA GLY A 644 -1.26 8.14 26.32
C GLY A 644 -2.58 7.46 26.67
N LEU A 645 -3.12 6.65 25.75
CA LEU A 645 -4.38 5.90 25.93
C LEU A 645 -4.16 4.57 26.66
N ASP A 646 -3.27 3.71 26.16
CA ASP A 646 -2.86 2.46 26.82
C ASP A 646 -1.59 1.86 26.18
N ASN A 647 -0.40 2.38 26.57
CA ASN A 647 0.88 1.97 25.97
C ASN A 647 1.18 0.46 26.09
N ARG A 648 0.66 -0.23 27.12
CA ARG A 648 0.84 -1.69 27.30
C ARG A 648 0.02 -2.51 26.31
N VAL A 649 -1.17 -2.02 25.97
CA VAL A 649 -2.08 -2.68 25.03
C VAL A 649 -1.62 -2.47 23.59
N PHE A 650 -1.32 -1.24 23.19
CA PHE A 650 -1.10 -0.89 21.79
C PHE A 650 0.31 -1.12 21.25
N TYR A 651 1.35 -1.15 22.10
CA TYR A 651 2.74 -1.33 21.64
C TYR A 651 3.37 -2.61 22.18
N MET A 652 4.21 -3.24 21.35
CA MET A 652 5.05 -4.34 21.78
C MET A 652 6.16 -3.80 22.68
N THR A 653 6.10 -4.10 23.97
CA THR A 653 7.11 -3.67 24.95
C THR A 653 7.75 -4.84 25.69
N ALA A 654 9.02 -4.66 26.02
CA ALA A 654 9.79 -5.58 26.87
C ALA A 654 9.42 -5.37 28.35
N PRO A 655 9.80 -6.29 29.27
CA PRO A 655 9.38 -6.22 30.68
C PRO A 655 9.81 -4.98 31.47
N ARG A 656 10.75 -4.15 30.96
CA ARG A 656 11.11 -2.84 31.54
C ARG A 656 10.59 -1.64 30.74
N GLY A 657 9.63 -1.88 29.84
CA GLY A 657 8.96 -0.86 29.04
C GLY A 657 9.78 -0.26 27.90
N GLU A 658 10.88 -0.91 27.49
CA GLU A 658 11.52 -0.64 26.21
C GLU A 658 10.62 -1.08 25.05
N PHE A 659 10.63 -0.35 23.93
CA PHE A 659 9.85 -0.71 22.74
C PHE A 659 10.60 -1.75 21.90
N TYR A 660 9.90 -2.81 21.46
CA TYR A 660 10.40 -3.65 20.37
C TYR A 660 10.36 -2.86 19.06
N ASN A 661 11.35 -3.06 18.20
CA ASN A 661 11.51 -2.33 16.94
C ASN A 661 11.69 -3.29 15.74
N TYR A 662 10.68 -4.11 15.46
CA TYR A 662 10.66 -5.02 14.29
C TYR A 662 10.39 -4.28 12.96
N SER A 663 9.82 -3.08 13.02
CA SER A 663 9.59 -2.19 11.88
C SER A 663 10.84 -1.39 11.45
N GLY A 664 11.75 -1.13 12.39
CA GLY A 664 12.85 -0.16 12.22
C GLY A 664 12.49 1.25 12.71
N CYS A 665 11.22 1.66 12.64
CA CYS A 665 10.75 3.03 12.90
C CYS A 665 10.60 3.43 14.39
N GLY A 666 11.05 2.58 15.32
CA GLY A 666 11.20 2.91 16.75
C GLY A 666 10.14 2.32 17.68
N ASN A 667 9.01 1.86 17.14
CA ASN A 667 8.05 1.00 17.84
C ASN A 667 7.56 -0.13 16.93
N THR A 668 6.93 -1.12 17.55
CA THR A 668 6.15 -2.14 16.85
C THR A 668 4.75 -2.14 17.44
N PHE A 669 3.72 -2.04 16.60
CA PHE A 669 2.33 -2.09 17.03
C PHE A 669 1.97 -3.51 17.48
N ASN A 670 1.20 -3.65 18.55
CA ASN A 670 0.97 -4.93 19.24
C ASN A 670 -0.10 -5.80 18.52
N CYS A 671 0.12 -6.04 17.23
CA CYS A 671 -0.87 -6.49 16.24
C CYS A 671 -1.76 -7.66 16.69
N ASN A 672 -1.20 -8.65 17.40
CA ASN A 672 -1.95 -9.84 17.85
C ASN A 672 -2.61 -9.70 19.22
N HIS A 673 -2.58 -8.55 19.88
CA HIS A 673 -3.26 -8.33 21.17
C HIS A 673 -4.77 -8.18 20.93
N PRO A 674 -5.69 -8.80 21.70
CA PRO A 674 -7.11 -8.87 21.36
C PRO A 674 -7.78 -7.53 20.99
N VAL A 675 -7.49 -6.47 21.75
CA VAL A 675 -8.00 -5.11 21.49
C VAL A 675 -7.43 -4.52 20.20
N VAL A 676 -6.16 -4.79 19.89
CA VAL A 676 -5.47 -4.30 18.69
C VAL A 676 -5.92 -5.07 17.45
N ARG A 677 -6.16 -6.39 17.57
CA ARG A 677 -6.78 -7.18 16.50
C ARG A 677 -8.14 -6.65 16.12
N GLN A 678 -8.98 -6.33 17.12
CA GLN A 678 -10.30 -5.76 16.88
C GLN A 678 -10.21 -4.39 16.19
N PHE A 679 -9.31 -3.51 16.66
CA PHE A 679 -9.04 -2.21 16.05
C PHE A 679 -8.61 -2.32 14.57
N ILE A 680 -7.72 -3.25 14.23
CA ILE A 680 -7.28 -3.47 12.84
C ILE A 680 -8.44 -3.99 11.98
N ILE A 681 -9.23 -4.95 12.47
CA ILE A 681 -10.39 -5.49 11.75
C ILE A 681 -11.46 -4.41 11.51
N ASP A 682 -11.80 -3.62 12.51
CA ASP A 682 -12.80 -2.56 12.37
C ASP A 682 -12.30 -1.40 11.48
N CYS A 683 -10.98 -1.17 11.43
CA CYS A 683 -10.35 -0.26 10.47
C CYS A 683 -10.46 -0.78 9.03
N LEU A 684 -10.09 -2.04 8.78
CA LEU A 684 -10.20 -2.66 7.44
C LEU A 684 -11.66 -2.67 6.97
N ARG A 685 -12.61 -3.04 7.85
CA ARG A 685 -14.06 -2.98 7.58
C ARG A 685 -14.53 -1.57 7.24
N TYR A 686 -14.07 -0.55 7.97
CA TYR A 686 -14.43 0.84 7.69
C TYR A 686 -14.00 1.27 6.29
N TRP A 687 -12.77 0.98 5.87
CA TRP A 687 -12.32 1.33 4.51
C TRP A 687 -13.05 0.55 3.41
N VAL A 688 -13.44 -0.70 3.64
CA VAL A 688 -14.26 -1.48 2.68
C VAL A 688 -15.70 -1.00 2.62
N LEU A 689 -16.38 -0.85 3.76
CA LEU A 689 -17.81 -0.52 3.84
C LEU A 689 -18.08 0.96 3.58
N GLU A 690 -17.39 1.87 4.27
CA GLU A 690 -17.67 3.30 4.17
C GLU A 690 -17.00 3.95 2.98
N MET A 691 -15.78 3.50 2.63
CA MET A 691 -14.93 4.14 1.63
C MET A 691 -14.81 3.33 0.33
N HIS A 692 -15.52 2.19 0.20
CA HIS A 692 -15.55 1.30 -0.97
C HIS A 692 -14.18 0.80 -1.46
N VAL A 693 -13.19 0.61 -0.57
CA VAL A 693 -11.84 0.15 -0.95
C VAL A 693 -11.83 -1.33 -1.34
N ASP A 694 -11.24 -1.66 -2.50
CA ASP A 694 -11.19 -3.03 -3.05
C ASP A 694 -10.10 -3.93 -2.43
N GLY A 695 -9.04 -3.33 -1.88
CA GLY A 695 -7.89 -4.09 -1.42
C GLY A 695 -6.90 -3.32 -0.53
N PHE A 696 -5.99 -4.08 0.07
CA PHE A 696 -4.95 -3.58 0.97
C PHE A 696 -3.60 -4.23 0.70
N ARG A 697 -2.54 -3.42 0.58
CA ARG A 697 -1.13 -3.83 0.64
C ARG A 697 -0.62 -3.56 2.05
N PHE A 698 -0.21 -4.60 2.76
CA PHE A 698 0.22 -4.51 4.15
C PHE A 698 1.73 -4.34 4.22
N ASP A 699 2.15 -3.19 4.75
CA ASP A 699 3.54 -2.81 4.98
C ASP A 699 4.20 -3.67 6.07
N LEU A 700 5.42 -4.15 5.80
CA LEU A 700 6.19 -5.05 6.66
C LEU A 700 5.33 -6.14 7.34
N ALA A 701 4.48 -6.79 6.54
CA ALA A 701 3.40 -7.66 7.00
C ALA A 701 3.85 -8.80 7.92
N SER A 702 5.13 -9.20 7.88
CA SER A 702 5.66 -10.21 8.82
C SER A 702 5.50 -9.80 10.28
N VAL A 703 5.45 -8.50 10.60
CA VAL A 703 5.14 -8.00 11.96
C VAL A 703 3.76 -8.46 12.44
N LEU A 704 2.75 -8.48 11.56
CA LEU A 704 1.39 -8.94 11.89
C LEU A 704 1.35 -10.45 12.21
N THR A 705 2.43 -11.20 11.92
CA THR A 705 2.56 -12.60 12.32
C THR A 705 3.13 -12.79 13.73
N ARG A 706 3.69 -11.74 14.36
CA ARG A 706 4.42 -11.87 15.63
C ARG A 706 3.52 -11.94 16.87
N SER A 707 3.92 -12.73 17.86
CA SER A 707 3.28 -12.83 19.17
C SER A 707 3.38 -11.51 19.96
N SER A 708 2.32 -11.20 20.68
CA SER A 708 2.17 -9.95 21.43
C SER A 708 2.91 -9.91 22.76
N SER A 709 3.21 -8.70 23.24
CA SER A 709 3.46 -8.49 24.66
C SER A 709 2.12 -8.47 25.40
N MET A 710 2.00 -9.32 26.43
CA MET A 710 0.88 -9.36 27.35
C MET A 710 1.30 -8.82 28.72
N TRP A 711 0.39 -8.14 29.41
CA TRP A 711 0.61 -7.57 30.74
C TRP A 711 -0.57 -7.94 31.64
N SER A 712 -0.29 -8.34 32.89
CA SER A 712 -1.34 -8.64 33.87
C SER A 712 -2.23 -7.43 34.14
N SER A 713 -3.53 -7.67 34.35
CA SER A 713 -4.48 -6.60 34.69
C SER A 713 -4.12 -5.90 36.01
N CYS A 714 -4.32 -4.59 36.07
CA CYS A 714 -4.11 -3.82 37.29
C CYS A 714 -5.14 -4.23 38.36
N VAL A 715 -4.68 -4.75 39.49
CA VAL A 715 -5.55 -5.22 40.59
C VAL A 715 -5.94 -4.04 41.47
N VAL A 716 -7.15 -3.51 41.25
CA VAL A 716 -7.64 -2.27 41.91
C VAL A 716 -8.27 -2.51 43.29
N TYR A 717 -8.52 -3.76 43.70
CA TYR A 717 -9.17 -4.10 44.97
C TYR A 717 -8.22 -4.75 45.98
N GLY A 718 -7.85 -4.02 47.04
CA GLY A 718 -7.23 -4.60 48.25
C GLY A 718 -6.24 -3.70 49.00
N GLN A 719 -6.73 -2.98 50.01
CA GLN A 719 -5.99 -2.30 51.10
C GLN A 719 -4.96 -1.19 50.75
N ASP A 720 -5.31 0.02 51.19
CA ASP A 720 -4.45 0.96 51.92
C ASP A 720 -3.12 1.43 51.30
N GLY A 721 -3.24 2.25 50.25
CA GLY A 721 -2.42 3.48 50.12
C GLY A 721 -0.91 3.31 49.91
N ARG A 722 -0.43 2.09 49.66
CA ARG A 722 0.96 1.79 49.31
C ARG A 722 0.98 1.02 48.00
N ALA A 723 1.66 1.56 46.99
CA ALA A 723 2.07 0.77 45.84
C ALA A 723 3.05 -0.31 46.35
N MET A 724 2.60 -1.57 46.38
CA MET A 724 3.42 -2.70 46.82
C MET A 724 4.50 -2.97 45.78
N GLY A 725 5.73 -2.55 46.07
CA GLY A 725 6.90 -2.88 45.27
C GLY A 725 7.37 -4.31 45.52
N GLY A 726 7.47 -5.11 44.45
CA GLY A 726 7.69 -6.56 44.51
C GLY A 726 6.35 -7.31 44.53
N VAL A 727 6.17 -8.39 43.78
CA VAL A 727 7.18 -9.41 43.38
C VAL A 727 7.53 -9.36 41.88
N ASP A 728 8.75 -9.81 41.58
CA ASP A 728 9.40 -10.06 40.28
C ASP A 728 8.56 -9.97 39.00
N GLY A 729 8.98 -9.10 38.09
CA GLY A 729 8.52 -9.04 36.70
C GLY A 729 9.07 -10.20 35.85
N GLY A 730 8.78 -11.44 36.24
CA GLY A 730 9.30 -12.63 35.57
C GLY A 730 8.75 -13.96 36.09
N GLY A 731 7.60 -14.40 35.55
CA GLY A 731 7.19 -15.81 35.53
C GLY A 731 5.78 -16.11 36.06
N GLY A 732 5.09 -17.04 35.39
CA GLY A 732 4.03 -17.85 36.04
C GLY A 732 2.58 -17.42 35.88
N GLY A 733 2.13 -17.08 34.66
CA GLY A 733 0.71 -17.13 34.28
C GLY A 733 0.53 -18.00 33.04
N GLU A 734 -0.16 -19.14 33.16
CA GLU A 734 -0.30 -20.12 32.07
C GLU A 734 -1.48 -19.81 31.13
N GLU A 735 -1.33 -18.76 30.31
CA GLU A 735 -2.11 -18.59 29.08
C GLU A 735 -1.12 -18.39 27.91
N ASP A 736 -0.84 -19.48 27.19
CA ASP A 736 0.11 -19.62 26.07
C ASP A 736 1.50 -18.97 26.28
N GLY A 737 2.45 -19.77 26.80
CA GLY A 737 3.85 -19.38 27.07
C GLY A 737 4.73 -19.09 25.85
N ILE A 738 4.24 -18.32 24.88
CA ILE A 738 4.94 -17.91 23.66
C ILE A 738 5.70 -16.60 23.92
N VAL A 739 7.01 -16.60 23.71
CA VAL A 739 7.86 -15.40 23.89
C VAL A 739 7.44 -14.29 22.93
N THR A 740 7.28 -13.06 23.43
CA THR A 740 6.99 -11.84 22.64
C THR A 740 7.86 -11.72 21.38
N GLY A 741 7.25 -11.40 20.24
CA GLY A 741 7.96 -11.24 18.97
C GLY A 741 8.18 -12.53 18.17
N THR A 742 7.80 -13.70 18.69
CA THR A 742 7.88 -14.99 17.99
C THR A 742 6.90 -15.01 16.80
N PRO A 743 7.34 -15.29 15.56
CA PRO A 743 6.43 -15.45 14.42
C PRO A 743 5.50 -16.65 14.61
N LEU A 744 4.19 -16.41 14.60
CA LEU A 744 3.16 -17.43 14.80
C LEU A 744 2.85 -18.15 13.48
N PRO A 745 2.77 -19.49 13.46
CA PRO A 745 2.39 -20.23 12.25
C PRO A 745 0.91 -20.08 11.88
N ARG A 746 0.08 -19.66 12.84
CA ARG A 746 -1.32 -19.25 12.67
C ARG A 746 -1.58 -18.00 13.53
N PRO A 747 -1.27 -16.78 13.04
CA PRO A 747 -1.43 -15.56 13.81
C PRO A 747 -2.93 -15.21 13.92
N PRO A 748 -3.49 -15.04 15.13
CA PRO A 748 -4.91 -14.76 15.30
C PRO A 748 -5.43 -13.54 14.53
N LEU A 749 -4.61 -12.52 14.27
CA LEU A 749 -4.99 -11.39 13.42
C LEU A 749 -5.26 -11.82 11.98
N ILE A 750 -4.38 -12.64 11.39
CA ILE A 750 -4.52 -13.10 10.02
C ILE A 750 -5.66 -14.14 9.91
N ASP A 751 -5.81 -15.02 10.91
CA ASP A 751 -6.98 -15.89 11.04
C ASP A 751 -8.29 -15.07 11.13
N MET A 752 -8.31 -13.92 11.84
CA MET A 752 -9.49 -13.04 11.87
C MET A 752 -9.75 -12.37 10.52
N ILE A 753 -8.72 -11.81 9.84
CA ILE A 753 -8.87 -11.16 8.53
C ILE A 753 -9.41 -12.15 7.49
N CYS A 754 -8.85 -13.36 7.40
CA CYS A 754 -9.24 -14.37 6.40
C CYS A 754 -10.61 -15.00 6.63
N ASN A 755 -11.19 -14.88 7.83
CA ASN A 755 -12.52 -15.40 8.15
C ASN A 755 -13.58 -14.29 8.30
N ASP A 756 -13.24 -13.02 8.05
CA ASP A 756 -14.18 -11.92 8.17
C ASP A 756 -15.21 -11.90 7.03
N GLY A 757 -16.50 -11.79 7.38
CA GLY A 757 -17.59 -11.78 6.41
C GLY A 757 -17.59 -10.59 5.45
N VAL A 758 -16.98 -9.46 5.86
CA VAL A 758 -16.82 -8.26 5.02
C VAL A 758 -15.58 -8.39 4.14
N LEU A 759 -14.43 -8.75 4.74
CA LEU A 759 -13.13 -8.72 4.06
C LEU A 759 -12.91 -9.88 3.08
N ARG A 760 -13.80 -10.89 3.04
CA ARG A 760 -13.69 -12.06 2.17
C ARG A 760 -13.63 -11.74 0.67
N GLY A 761 -14.22 -10.62 0.22
CA GLY A 761 -14.13 -10.16 -1.17
C GLY A 761 -12.93 -9.25 -1.46
N THR A 762 -12.27 -8.75 -0.42
CA THR A 762 -11.20 -7.75 -0.47
C THR A 762 -9.86 -8.38 -0.84
N LYS A 763 -9.08 -7.69 -1.68
CA LYS A 763 -7.75 -8.17 -2.10
C LYS A 763 -6.71 -7.92 -1.02
N LEU A 764 -5.96 -8.95 -0.65
CA LEU A 764 -4.95 -8.89 0.42
C LEU A 764 -3.56 -9.16 -0.16
N ILE A 765 -2.67 -8.16 -0.05
CA ILE A 765 -1.28 -8.23 -0.53
C ILE A 765 -0.35 -8.04 0.68
N ALA A 766 0.57 -8.96 0.90
CA ALA A 766 1.56 -8.88 1.97
C ALA A 766 2.95 -8.47 1.44
N GLU A 767 3.56 -7.46 2.06
CA GLU A 767 5.01 -7.35 2.09
C GLU A 767 5.57 -8.39 3.09
N ALA A 768 5.87 -9.59 2.60
CA ALA A 768 6.19 -10.74 3.46
C ALA A 768 7.64 -10.72 4.00
N TRP A 769 8.04 -9.62 4.66
CA TRP A 769 9.26 -9.50 5.47
C TRP A 769 9.10 -8.45 6.58
N ASP A 770 10.11 -8.27 7.44
CA ASP A 770 10.26 -7.10 8.32
C ASP A 770 11.73 -6.70 8.53
N ALA A 771 11.94 -5.50 9.08
CA ALA A 771 13.27 -4.87 9.20
C ALA A 771 14.22 -5.59 10.18
N SER A 772 13.76 -6.59 10.94
CA SER A 772 14.64 -7.45 11.76
C SER A 772 15.25 -8.63 10.99
N GLY A 773 14.95 -8.77 9.69
CA GLY A 773 15.47 -9.83 8.83
C GLY A 773 14.61 -11.09 8.79
N LEU A 774 13.37 -11.04 9.30
CA LEU A 774 12.38 -12.08 9.04
C LEU A 774 11.93 -11.96 7.58
N TYR A 775 11.95 -13.07 6.85
CA TYR A 775 11.58 -13.14 5.44
C TYR A 775 10.65 -14.33 5.22
N GLN A 776 9.40 -14.05 4.86
CA GLN A 776 8.30 -15.01 4.77
C GLN A 776 7.80 -15.24 3.34
N VAL A 777 8.43 -14.69 2.29
CA VAL A 777 7.96 -14.89 0.90
C VAL A 777 7.87 -16.39 0.54
N GLY A 778 6.78 -16.77 -0.14
CA GLY A 778 6.33 -18.15 -0.38
C GLY A 778 5.61 -18.80 0.82
N ASN A 779 5.76 -18.24 2.02
CA ASN A 779 5.42 -18.85 3.31
C ASN A 779 4.63 -17.92 4.26
N PHE A 780 4.13 -16.77 3.80
CA PHE A 780 3.28 -15.90 4.62
C PHE A 780 2.01 -16.66 5.02
N PRO A 781 1.43 -16.47 6.23
CA PRO A 781 0.22 -17.19 6.65
C PRO A 781 -0.99 -16.92 5.72
N TYR A 782 -1.14 -17.74 4.68
CA TYR A 782 -2.01 -17.45 3.53
C TYR A 782 -3.45 -17.98 3.66
N HIS A 783 -3.91 -18.24 4.88
CA HIS A 783 -5.14 -18.97 5.26
C HIS A 783 -6.27 -18.88 4.21
N GLN A 784 -6.70 -20.05 3.70
CA GLN A 784 -7.70 -20.23 2.62
C GLN A 784 -7.28 -19.77 1.20
N GLY A 785 -6.07 -19.27 1.00
CA GLY A 785 -5.59 -18.83 -0.32
C GLY A 785 -6.02 -17.40 -0.69
N LEU A 786 -6.11 -16.52 0.29
CA LEU A 786 -6.53 -15.12 0.09
C LEU A 786 -5.35 -14.15 -0.09
N TRP A 787 -4.16 -14.48 0.44
CA TRP A 787 -3.00 -13.58 0.46
C TRP A 787 -2.06 -13.76 -0.73
N ALA A 788 -1.99 -12.72 -1.56
CA ALA A 788 -0.89 -12.48 -2.47
C ALA A 788 0.31 -11.84 -1.74
N GLU A 789 1.49 -11.85 -2.36
CA GLU A 789 2.74 -11.35 -1.80
C GLU A 789 3.52 -10.52 -2.81
N TRP A 790 4.15 -9.43 -2.35
CA TRP A 790 5.19 -8.72 -3.09
C TRP A 790 6.38 -9.65 -3.34
N ASN A 791 6.56 -10.09 -4.58
CA ASN A 791 7.59 -11.06 -4.92
C ASN A 791 8.96 -10.41 -5.16
N GLY A 792 9.65 -10.08 -4.06
CA GLY A 792 11.03 -9.58 -4.12
C GLY A 792 12.00 -10.54 -4.83
N LYS A 793 11.73 -11.84 -4.91
CA LYS A 793 12.58 -12.80 -5.63
C LYS A 793 12.40 -12.75 -7.14
N PHE A 794 11.20 -12.43 -7.63
CA PHE A 794 10.97 -12.06 -9.02
C PHE A 794 11.80 -10.81 -9.38
N ARG A 795 11.68 -9.75 -8.58
CA ARG A 795 12.44 -8.51 -8.73
C ARG A 795 13.95 -8.78 -8.85
N ASP A 796 14.50 -9.51 -7.89
CA ASP A 796 15.94 -9.75 -7.79
C ASP A 796 16.50 -10.55 -8.98
N SER A 797 15.87 -11.67 -9.34
CA SER A 797 16.35 -12.53 -10.43
C SER A 797 16.10 -11.93 -11.81
N VAL A 798 15.01 -11.18 -12.00
CA VAL A 798 14.79 -10.40 -13.25
C VAL A 798 15.85 -9.31 -13.40
N ARG A 799 16.16 -8.55 -12.34
CA ARG A 799 17.27 -7.57 -12.33
C ARG A 799 18.61 -8.24 -12.68
N MET A 800 18.94 -9.35 -12.03
CA MET A 800 20.20 -10.07 -12.23
C MET A 800 20.32 -10.72 -13.62
N PHE A 801 19.28 -11.39 -14.12
CA PHE A 801 19.30 -12.01 -15.45
C PHE A 801 19.41 -10.97 -16.55
N ILE A 802 18.56 -9.94 -16.56
CA ILE A 802 18.50 -8.95 -17.66
C ILE A 802 19.77 -8.09 -17.75
N LYS A 803 20.51 -7.87 -16.65
CA LYS A 803 21.86 -7.26 -16.71
C LYS A 803 22.98 -8.21 -17.11
N GLY A 804 22.71 -9.50 -17.27
CA GLY A 804 23.66 -10.52 -17.72
C GLY A 804 24.56 -11.09 -16.62
N SER A 805 23.99 -11.42 -15.45
CA SER A 805 24.70 -12.17 -14.39
C SER A 805 24.75 -13.67 -14.70
N ASP A 806 25.75 -14.37 -14.13
CA ASP A 806 25.83 -15.83 -14.13
C ASP A 806 24.83 -16.47 -13.14
N GLY A 807 24.46 -17.73 -13.39
CA GLY A 807 23.59 -18.54 -12.52
C GLY A 807 22.07 -18.35 -12.70
N GLU A 808 21.64 -17.25 -13.32
CA GLU A 808 20.23 -16.80 -13.24
C GLU A 808 19.24 -17.47 -14.20
N ALA A 809 19.68 -18.08 -15.31
CA ALA A 809 18.79 -18.45 -16.41
C ALA A 809 17.60 -19.35 -16.00
N GLY A 810 17.87 -20.41 -15.22
CA GLY A 810 16.83 -21.31 -14.72
C GLY A 810 15.94 -20.68 -13.63
N ALA A 811 16.49 -19.75 -12.84
CA ALA A 811 15.73 -19.00 -11.84
C ALA A 811 14.74 -18.05 -12.53
N PHE A 812 15.23 -17.21 -13.45
CA PHE A 812 14.45 -16.30 -14.29
C PHE A 812 13.30 -17.04 -15.01
N ALA A 813 13.59 -18.20 -15.62
CA ALA A 813 12.57 -19.04 -16.26
C ALA A 813 11.44 -19.47 -15.29
N SER A 814 11.77 -19.83 -14.05
CA SER A 814 10.78 -20.17 -13.02
C SER A 814 9.98 -18.95 -12.53
N TYR A 815 10.61 -17.78 -12.45
CA TYR A 815 9.92 -16.51 -12.14
C TYR A 815 8.94 -16.10 -13.25
N LEU A 816 9.30 -16.26 -14.53
CA LEU A 816 8.37 -16.08 -15.65
C LEU A 816 7.16 -17.04 -15.60
N CYS A 817 7.32 -18.22 -15.01
CA CYS A 817 6.22 -19.17 -14.80
C CYS A 817 5.29 -18.81 -13.63
N GLY A 818 5.48 -17.67 -12.96
CA GLY A 818 4.68 -17.26 -11.80
C GLY A 818 5.17 -17.83 -10.48
N SER A 819 6.45 -18.20 -10.42
CA SER A 819 7.15 -18.68 -9.22
C SER A 819 6.55 -19.94 -8.58
N PRO A 820 6.37 -21.06 -9.32
CA PRO A 820 5.88 -22.31 -8.75
C PRO A 820 6.72 -22.81 -7.57
N GLN A 821 8.03 -22.52 -7.56
CA GLN A 821 8.95 -22.86 -6.46
C GLN A 821 8.66 -22.12 -5.14
N LEU A 822 7.86 -21.05 -5.16
CA LEU A 822 7.39 -20.32 -3.97
C LEU A 822 5.95 -20.70 -3.60
N TYR A 823 5.06 -20.85 -4.60
CA TYR A 823 3.62 -20.86 -4.35
C TYR A 823 2.94 -22.23 -4.59
N ALA A 824 3.39 -23.02 -5.57
CA ALA A 824 2.66 -24.22 -6.00
C ALA A 824 2.61 -25.31 -4.90
N ALA A 825 3.68 -25.48 -4.14
CA ALA A 825 3.75 -26.46 -3.05
C ALA A 825 2.79 -26.15 -1.89
N GLY A 826 2.43 -24.87 -1.70
CA GLY A 826 1.41 -24.43 -0.75
C GLY A 826 -0.01 -24.41 -1.33
N GLY A 827 -0.25 -25.02 -2.49
CA GLY A 827 -1.54 -24.98 -3.19
C GLY A 827 -1.92 -23.61 -3.75
N ARG A 828 -1.04 -22.60 -3.64
CA ARG A 828 -1.27 -21.25 -4.16
C ARG A 828 -0.99 -21.17 -5.65
N LYS A 829 -1.82 -20.40 -6.34
CA LYS A 829 -1.87 -20.13 -7.78
C LYS A 829 -0.89 -19.01 -8.19
N PRO A 830 -0.53 -18.84 -9.49
CA PRO A 830 0.40 -17.80 -9.94
C PRO A 830 0.00 -16.37 -9.54
N TYR A 831 -1.30 -16.07 -9.48
CA TYR A 831 -1.80 -14.72 -9.14
C TYR A 831 -1.55 -14.29 -7.68
N HIS A 832 -1.03 -15.17 -6.82
CA HIS A 832 -0.52 -14.77 -5.50
C HIS A 832 0.88 -14.11 -5.60
N SER A 833 1.53 -14.18 -6.76
CA SER A 833 2.80 -13.49 -7.04
C SER A 833 2.51 -12.09 -7.58
N ILE A 834 2.67 -11.06 -6.75
CA ILE A 834 2.79 -9.68 -7.23
C ILE A 834 4.20 -9.50 -7.77
N ASN A 835 4.33 -9.52 -9.09
CA ASN A 835 5.58 -9.37 -9.82
C ASN A 835 5.88 -7.89 -10.00
N PHE A 836 7.06 -7.44 -9.61
CA PHE A 836 7.52 -6.07 -9.82
C PHE A 836 9.01 -6.05 -10.14
N VAL A 837 9.44 -5.07 -10.94
CA VAL A 837 10.88 -4.80 -11.19
C VAL A 837 11.37 -3.65 -10.32
N THR A 838 10.45 -2.75 -9.94
CA THR A 838 10.65 -1.43 -9.36
C THR A 838 9.42 -1.03 -8.55
N SER A 839 9.61 -0.12 -7.61
CA SER A 839 8.68 0.28 -6.55
C SER A 839 9.03 1.71 -6.09
N HIS A 840 8.27 2.29 -5.17
CA HIS A 840 8.64 3.55 -4.53
C HIS A 840 10.01 3.44 -3.82
N ASP A 841 10.25 2.30 -3.18
CA ASP A 841 11.56 1.85 -2.70
C ASP A 841 12.52 1.49 -3.83
N GLY A 842 13.78 1.90 -3.66
CA GLY A 842 14.85 1.63 -4.59
C GLY A 842 14.89 2.55 -5.81
N PHE A 843 15.71 2.17 -6.79
CA PHE A 843 15.81 2.85 -8.07
C PHE A 843 14.50 2.78 -8.88
N THR A 844 14.22 3.85 -9.63
CA THR A 844 13.28 3.80 -10.76
C THR A 844 13.82 2.90 -11.87
N LEU A 845 12.98 2.57 -12.86
CA LEU A 845 13.40 1.77 -14.01
C LEU A 845 14.49 2.45 -14.85
N ALA A 846 14.53 3.79 -14.86
CA ALA A 846 15.60 4.55 -15.51
C ALA A 846 16.89 4.55 -14.70
N ASP A 847 16.81 4.68 -13.37
CA ASP A 847 17.99 4.70 -12.50
C ASP A 847 18.64 3.31 -12.39
N LEU A 848 17.83 2.25 -12.40
CA LEU A 848 18.23 0.83 -12.42
C LEU A 848 19.16 0.50 -13.61
N VAL A 849 19.03 1.23 -14.73
CA VAL A 849 19.89 1.11 -15.92
C VAL A 849 20.94 2.23 -16.03
N SER A 850 20.98 3.17 -15.07
CA SER A 850 21.81 4.38 -15.14
C SER A 850 22.80 4.57 -13.97
N TYR A 851 22.68 3.79 -12.89
CA TYR A 851 23.53 3.90 -11.70
C TYR A 851 23.90 2.51 -11.16
N ASN A 852 25.17 2.29 -10.87
CA ASN A 852 25.61 1.12 -10.10
C ASN A 852 25.39 1.33 -8.58
N GLU A 853 25.62 2.56 -8.10
CA GLU A 853 25.66 2.92 -6.67
C GLU A 853 24.64 4.02 -6.32
N LYS A 854 24.00 3.91 -5.15
CA LYS A 854 23.01 4.89 -4.65
C LYS A 854 23.64 6.26 -4.34
N GLN A 855 22.85 7.33 -4.57
CA GLN A 855 23.25 8.75 -4.47
C GLN A 855 22.34 9.52 -3.50
N ASN A 856 22.12 8.97 -2.31
CA ASN A 856 21.15 9.45 -1.33
C ASN A 856 21.66 10.62 -0.47
N PHE A 857 22.74 11.31 -0.88
CA PHE A 857 23.31 12.44 -0.13
C PHE A 857 22.29 13.57 0.14
N GLY A 858 21.30 13.74 -0.75
CA GLY A 858 20.18 14.67 -0.56
C GLY A 858 19.23 14.31 0.60
N ASN A 859 19.32 13.11 1.16
CA ASN A 859 18.53 12.65 2.31
C ASN A 859 19.16 13.04 3.67
N GLY A 860 20.40 13.55 3.68
CA GLY A 860 21.08 14.01 4.90
C GLY A 860 21.72 12.92 5.76
N GLU A 861 21.42 11.63 5.52
CA GLU A 861 21.99 10.50 6.27
C GLU A 861 23.37 10.02 5.77
N ASN A 862 24.08 10.88 5.02
CA ASN A 862 25.41 10.58 4.44
C ASN A 862 25.46 9.32 3.57
N ASN A 863 24.37 9.02 2.84
CA ASN A 863 24.23 7.85 1.95
C ASN A 863 24.21 6.48 2.66
N ASN A 864 23.99 6.45 3.98
CA ASN A 864 23.81 5.19 4.72
C ASN A 864 22.43 4.56 4.46
N ASP A 865 21.41 5.40 4.28
CA ASP A 865 20.01 5.07 4.06
C ASP A 865 19.74 4.42 2.67
N GLY A 866 18.68 3.63 2.53
CA GLY A 866 18.33 2.92 1.29
C GLY A 866 19.17 1.67 0.99
N ASP A 867 18.72 0.82 0.07
CA ASP A 867 19.39 -0.46 -0.24
C ASP A 867 20.77 -0.23 -0.89
N SER A 868 21.80 -0.94 -0.40
CA SER A 868 23.16 -0.91 -0.96
C SER A 868 23.39 -1.95 -2.06
N ASN A 869 22.48 -2.92 -2.27
CA ASN A 869 22.59 -3.95 -3.29
C ASN A 869 21.40 -3.91 -4.27
N ASN A 870 21.34 -2.84 -5.07
CA ASN A 870 20.24 -2.58 -5.99
C ASN A 870 20.10 -3.59 -7.16
N LEU A 871 21.08 -4.48 -7.35
CA LEU A 871 21.18 -5.42 -8.48
C LEU A 871 21.12 -4.72 -9.86
N SER A 872 21.55 -3.46 -9.92
CA SER A 872 21.48 -2.58 -11.10
C SER A 872 22.66 -2.75 -12.06
N TRP A 873 22.61 -2.04 -13.20
CA TRP A 873 23.78 -1.83 -14.06
C TRP A 873 23.64 -0.54 -14.88
N ASN A 874 24.60 0.37 -14.74
CA ASN A 874 24.63 1.68 -15.40
C ASN A 874 24.76 1.68 -16.95
N CYS A 875 24.81 0.50 -17.57
CA CYS A 875 24.97 0.29 -19.02
C CYS A 875 26.29 0.83 -19.62
N GLY A 876 27.29 1.16 -18.80
CA GLY A 876 28.65 1.54 -19.22
C GLY A 876 29.15 2.90 -18.70
N ALA A 877 28.28 3.72 -18.10
CA ALA A 877 28.63 4.99 -17.46
C ALA A 877 27.55 5.36 -16.42
N ASP A 878 27.90 5.96 -15.30
CA ASP A 878 26.91 6.43 -14.30
C ASP A 878 26.31 7.80 -14.67
N GLY A 879 25.05 8.03 -14.28
CA GLY A 879 24.36 9.31 -14.43
C GLY A 879 23.53 9.47 -15.72
N GLU A 880 22.65 10.48 -15.77
CA GLU A 880 21.74 10.71 -16.92
C GLU A 880 22.46 11.03 -18.24
N VAL A 881 23.55 11.80 -18.21
CA VAL A 881 24.21 12.34 -19.43
C VAL A 881 25.31 11.39 -19.92
N VAL A 882 25.04 10.69 -21.03
CA VAL A 882 25.90 9.62 -21.58
C VAL A 882 26.01 9.67 -23.10
N ASP A 883 26.88 8.84 -23.69
CA ASP A 883 26.98 8.68 -25.14
C ASP A 883 25.75 7.97 -25.75
N GLY A 884 25.52 8.15 -27.05
CA GLY A 884 24.35 7.61 -27.75
C GLY A 884 24.25 6.07 -27.75
N ARG A 885 25.35 5.34 -27.52
CA ARG A 885 25.37 3.87 -27.43
C ARG A 885 24.87 3.42 -26.06
N VAL A 886 25.37 4.05 -25.00
CA VAL A 886 24.86 3.82 -23.62
C VAL A 886 23.40 4.21 -23.53
N ALA A 887 22.99 5.37 -24.08
CA ALA A 887 21.59 5.79 -24.13
C ALA A 887 20.69 4.77 -24.86
N THR A 888 21.13 4.26 -26.02
CA THR A 888 20.41 3.21 -26.77
C THR A 888 20.31 1.90 -25.97
N LEU A 889 21.38 1.50 -25.28
CA LEU A 889 21.38 0.31 -24.44
C LEU A 889 20.43 0.44 -23.25
N ARG A 890 20.39 1.60 -22.58
CA ARG A 890 19.42 1.89 -21.50
C ARG A 890 17.97 1.82 -22.00
N GLN A 891 17.66 2.46 -23.13
CA GLN A 891 16.33 2.41 -23.75
C GLN A 891 15.87 0.98 -24.11
N ARG A 892 16.82 0.09 -24.43
CA ARG A 892 16.60 -1.32 -24.67
C ARG A 892 16.42 -2.13 -23.37
N GLN A 893 17.27 -1.89 -22.36
CA GLN A 893 17.20 -2.57 -21.07
C GLN A 893 15.87 -2.28 -20.34
N MET A 894 15.39 -1.03 -20.35
CA MET A 894 14.07 -0.70 -19.79
C MET A 894 12.95 -1.49 -20.47
N ARG A 895 12.99 -1.64 -21.81
CA ARG A 895 12.02 -2.47 -22.55
C ARG A 895 12.15 -3.96 -22.26
N ASN A 896 13.37 -4.47 -22.04
CA ASN A 896 13.59 -5.86 -21.65
C ASN A 896 12.92 -6.17 -20.30
N PHE A 897 13.07 -5.26 -19.33
CA PHE A 897 12.39 -5.34 -18.03
C PHE A 897 10.85 -5.30 -18.16
N VAL A 898 10.32 -4.37 -18.94
CA VAL A 898 8.88 -4.26 -19.20
C VAL A 898 8.34 -5.53 -19.89
N LEU A 899 9.08 -6.08 -20.85
CA LEU A 899 8.66 -7.33 -21.51
C LEU A 899 8.68 -8.50 -20.52
N ALA A 900 9.72 -8.65 -19.71
CA ALA A 900 9.81 -9.71 -18.69
C ALA A 900 8.65 -9.63 -17.69
N LEU A 901 8.32 -8.43 -17.22
CA LEU A 901 7.17 -8.16 -16.35
C LEU A 901 5.83 -8.51 -17.03
N MET A 902 5.66 -8.13 -18.29
CA MET A 902 4.39 -8.28 -19.02
C MET A 902 4.13 -9.67 -19.58
N VAL A 903 5.16 -10.52 -19.76
CA VAL A 903 4.99 -11.94 -20.16
C VAL A 903 5.02 -12.95 -19.00
N ALA A 904 5.39 -12.53 -17.79
CA ALA A 904 5.39 -13.42 -16.63
C ALA A 904 3.96 -13.80 -16.20
N ARG A 905 3.72 -15.04 -15.77
CA ARG A 905 2.50 -15.40 -15.02
C ARG A 905 2.52 -14.71 -13.64
N GLY A 906 1.34 -14.41 -13.09
CA GLY A 906 1.18 -13.63 -11.86
C GLY A 906 0.54 -12.26 -12.11
N VAL A 907 0.69 -11.32 -11.18
CA VAL A 907 0.10 -9.97 -11.27
C VAL A 907 1.22 -8.93 -11.39
N PRO A 908 1.34 -8.18 -12.50
CA PRO A 908 2.36 -7.15 -12.64
C PRO A 908 1.98 -5.88 -11.87
N MET A 909 2.95 -5.32 -11.16
CA MET A 909 2.89 -3.98 -10.58
C MET A 909 3.89 -3.05 -11.28
N ILE A 910 3.49 -1.80 -11.50
CA ILE A 910 4.27 -0.74 -12.16
C ILE A 910 4.44 0.42 -11.17
N HIS A 911 5.67 0.91 -10.98
CA HIS A 911 5.94 2.13 -10.20
C HIS A 911 5.63 3.40 -11.01
N MET A 912 4.99 4.37 -10.36
CA MET A 912 4.61 5.67 -10.92
C MET A 912 5.77 6.39 -11.64
N GLY A 913 5.65 6.49 -12.97
CA GLY A 913 6.56 7.27 -13.83
C GLY A 913 7.63 6.44 -14.56
N ASP A 914 7.75 5.14 -14.26
CA ASP A 914 8.61 4.25 -15.03
C ASP A 914 8.16 4.18 -16.51
N GLU A 915 6.88 4.43 -16.79
CA GLU A 915 6.33 4.43 -18.15
C GLU A 915 6.85 5.56 -19.06
N TYR A 916 7.50 6.60 -18.52
CA TYR A 916 8.22 7.62 -19.29
C TYR A 916 9.73 7.69 -18.97
N ALA A 917 10.27 6.69 -18.25
CA ALA A 917 11.62 6.72 -17.67
C ALA A 917 11.84 7.92 -16.72
N HIS A 918 11.00 8.01 -15.69
CA HIS A 918 11.26 8.88 -14.54
C HIS A 918 12.58 8.52 -13.84
N THR A 919 13.20 9.50 -13.20
CA THR A 919 14.51 9.36 -12.53
C THR A 919 14.52 10.18 -11.25
N LYS A 920 15.06 9.56 -10.20
CA LYS A 920 15.39 10.13 -8.89
C LYS A 920 16.86 10.57 -8.84
N GLY A 921 17.53 10.70 -10.00
CA GLY A 921 18.95 11.12 -10.09
C GLY A 921 19.93 10.13 -9.46
N GLY A 922 19.54 8.87 -9.30
CA GLY A 922 20.30 7.87 -8.54
C GLY A 922 20.04 7.87 -7.03
N ASN A 923 19.11 8.68 -6.51
CA ASN A 923 18.62 8.50 -5.14
C ASN A 923 17.65 7.30 -5.12
N ASN A 924 17.97 6.27 -4.34
CA ASN A 924 17.17 5.03 -4.27
C ASN A 924 16.26 4.95 -3.03
N ASN A 925 16.12 6.05 -2.28
CA ASN A 925 15.32 6.13 -1.07
C ASN A 925 14.75 7.55 -0.92
N THR A 926 13.84 7.96 -1.79
CA THR A 926 13.35 9.35 -1.82
C THR A 926 12.28 9.67 -0.75
N TYR A 927 12.22 8.92 0.35
CA TYR A 927 11.21 9.03 1.41
C TYR A 927 11.03 10.44 1.99
N CYS A 928 12.10 11.23 2.01
CA CYS A 928 12.12 12.55 2.64
C CYS A 928 11.97 13.76 1.68
N GLN A 929 11.66 13.51 0.39
CA GLN A 929 11.85 14.48 -0.71
C GLN A 929 10.52 15.02 -1.30
N ASP A 930 9.99 16.15 -0.80
CA ASP A 930 8.83 16.85 -1.44
C ASP A 930 9.28 17.75 -2.61
N ASN A 931 9.93 17.14 -3.62
CA ASN A 931 10.47 17.84 -4.76
C ASN A 931 10.39 17.00 -6.05
N ASN A 932 11.02 17.47 -7.12
CA ASN A 932 10.95 16.88 -8.46
C ASN A 932 11.43 15.41 -8.56
N LEU A 933 12.12 14.87 -7.54
CA LEU A 933 12.50 13.46 -7.49
C LEU A 933 11.28 12.54 -7.33
N ASN A 934 10.25 12.98 -6.62
CA ASN A 934 9.00 12.23 -6.40
C ASN A 934 7.79 12.74 -7.20
N TYR A 935 7.95 13.84 -7.96
CA TYR A 935 6.83 14.41 -8.71
C TYR A 935 6.73 13.87 -10.14
N PHE A 936 5.53 13.44 -10.54
CA PHE A 936 5.24 12.95 -11.88
C PHE A 936 5.44 14.06 -12.93
N ARG A 937 6.28 13.77 -13.93
CA ARG A 937 6.72 14.70 -14.97
C ARG A 937 5.86 14.56 -16.21
N TRP A 938 4.63 15.07 -16.14
CA TRP A 938 3.70 15.16 -17.28
C TRP A 938 4.34 15.78 -18.54
N ASP A 939 5.29 16.69 -18.36
CA ASP A 939 6.11 17.30 -19.41
C ASP A 939 7.13 16.35 -20.07
N LYS A 940 7.71 15.39 -19.32
CA LYS A 940 8.50 14.29 -19.89
C LYS A 940 7.59 13.25 -20.57
N LYS A 941 6.49 12.88 -19.89
CA LYS A 941 5.51 11.88 -20.33
C LYS A 941 4.75 12.27 -21.61
N ASP A 942 4.26 13.51 -21.71
CA ASP A 942 3.55 14.01 -22.90
C ASP A 942 4.49 14.26 -24.10
N ALA A 943 5.80 14.29 -23.88
CA ALA A 943 6.80 14.40 -24.96
C ALA A 943 7.19 13.04 -25.57
N ASP A 944 7.03 11.93 -24.81
CA ASP A 944 7.40 10.53 -25.13
C ASP A 944 8.56 10.36 -26.13
N VAL A 945 9.66 11.09 -25.92
CA VAL A 945 10.75 11.28 -26.90
C VAL A 945 11.38 9.96 -27.35
N ASN A 946 11.32 8.94 -26.49
CA ASN A 946 11.84 7.60 -26.74
C ASN A 946 10.74 6.54 -26.88
N GLY A 947 9.47 6.91 -27.06
CA GLY A 947 8.34 5.99 -27.30
C GLY A 947 8.10 4.94 -26.20
N LEU A 948 8.51 5.20 -24.97
CA LEU A 948 8.42 4.24 -23.86
C LEU A 948 6.98 4.18 -23.31
N CYS A 949 6.27 5.31 -23.26
CA CYS A 949 4.87 5.31 -22.80
C CYS A 949 3.97 4.58 -23.81
N ARG A 950 4.25 4.74 -25.12
CA ARG A 950 3.70 3.86 -26.16
C ARG A 950 4.00 2.38 -25.89
N PHE A 951 5.25 2.03 -25.60
CA PHE A 951 5.67 0.64 -25.40
C PHE A 951 4.95 -0.01 -24.21
N PHE A 952 4.88 0.66 -23.06
CA PHE A 952 4.10 0.19 -21.90
C PHE A 952 2.63 -0.04 -22.25
N ARG A 953 1.96 0.95 -22.87
CA ARG A 953 0.55 0.86 -23.26
C ARG A 953 0.26 -0.34 -24.17
N LEU A 954 1.14 -0.60 -25.14
CA LEU A 954 1.00 -1.74 -26.06
C LEU A 954 1.33 -3.08 -25.38
N ALA A 955 2.30 -3.12 -24.46
CA ALA A 955 2.64 -4.33 -23.70
C ALA A 955 1.55 -4.73 -22.69
N ILE A 956 0.96 -3.75 -21.99
CA ILE A 956 -0.20 -3.94 -21.09
C ILE A 956 -1.41 -4.42 -21.89
N ARG A 957 -1.68 -3.80 -23.06
CA ARG A 957 -2.72 -4.26 -23.98
C ARG A 957 -2.48 -5.71 -24.43
N LEU A 958 -1.26 -6.07 -24.81
CA LEU A 958 -0.92 -7.45 -25.19
C LEU A 958 -1.15 -8.42 -24.03
N ARG A 959 -0.74 -8.09 -22.81
CA ARG A 959 -1.02 -8.90 -21.62
C ARG A 959 -2.52 -9.13 -21.39
N ARG A 960 -3.32 -8.08 -21.55
CA ARG A 960 -4.78 -8.19 -21.41
C ARG A 960 -5.41 -9.02 -22.54
N GLU A 961 -4.89 -8.92 -23.77
CA GLU A 961 -5.37 -9.70 -24.91
C GLU A 961 -4.98 -11.19 -24.93
N TRP A 962 -3.96 -11.63 -24.17
CA TRP A 962 -3.50 -13.03 -24.15
C TRP A 962 -3.76 -13.69 -22.78
N GLU A 963 -4.65 -14.67 -22.75
CA GLU A 963 -5.01 -15.43 -21.54
C GLU A 963 -3.90 -16.41 -21.13
N CYS A 964 -3.05 -16.82 -22.08
CA CYS A 964 -1.80 -17.51 -21.80
C CYS A 964 -0.76 -16.69 -21.01
N LEU A 965 -1.10 -15.46 -20.57
CA LEU A 965 -0.34 -14.66 -19.62
C LEU A 965 -1.06 -14.48 -18.26
N ARG A 966 -2.38 -14.74 -18.19
CA ARG A 966 -3.28 -14.48 -17.03
C ARG A 966 -4.03 -15.71 -16.47
N SER A 967 -3.49 -16.91 -16.68
CA SER A 967 -4.04 -18.19 -16.18
C SER A 967 -4.02 -18.28 -14.65
N GLU A 968 -5.02 -18.97 -14.10
CA GLU A 968 -5.07 -19.38 -12.69
C GLU A 968 -4.14 -20.56 -12.41
N GLU A 969 -3.79 -21.37 -13.42
CA GLU A 969 -2.84 -22.48 -13.28
C GLU A 969 -1.45 -22.13 -13.80
N PHE A 970 -0.43 -22.74 -13.18
CA PHE A 970 0.96 -22.73 -13.64
C PHE A 970 1.08 -23.37 -15.04
N PRO A 971 2.08 -22.97 -15.85
CA PRO A 971 2.33 -23.61 -17.14
C PRO A 971 2.75 -25.08 -16.98
N THR A 972 2.51 -25.86 -18.02
CA THR A 972 2.85 -27.30 -18.12
C THR A 972 3.60 -27.55 -19.43
N ASP A 973 4.30 -28.68 -19.54
CA ASP A 973 5.03 -29.06 -20.76
C ASP A 973 4.13 -29.21 -22.00
N GLU A 974 2.80 -29.31 -21.80
CA GLU A 974 1.82 -29.31 -22.89
C GLU A 974 1.53 -27.89 -23.42
N ASN A 975 1.59 -26.86 -22.58
CA ASN A 975 1.24 -25.47 -22.94
C ASN A 975 2.44 -24.52 -23.06
N LEU A 976 3.60 -24.86 -22.49
CA LEU A 976 4.85 -24.11 -22.56
C LEU A 976 6.00 -25.04 -23.01
N SER A 977 6.97 -24.53 -23.77
CA SER A 977 8.18 -25.29 -24.11
C SER A 977 9.40 -24.38 -24.20
N TRP A 978 10.48 -24.77 -23.53
CA TRP A 978 11.73 -23.99 -23.46
C TRP A 978 12.66 -24.23 -24.66
N HIS A 979 13.38 -23.18 -25.06
CA HIS A 979 14.27 -23.14 -26.23
C HIS A 979 15.58 -22.42 -25.89
N GLY A 980 16.64 -22.73 -26.63
CA GLY A 980 17.90 -21.96 -26.62
C GLY A 980 18.13 -21.31 -27.97
N HIS A 981 19.40 -21.18 -28.38
CA HIS A 981 19.74 -20.79 -29.75
C HIS A 981 19.21 -21.80 -30.80
N GLN A 982 18.97 -23.04 -30.38
CA GLN A 982 18.21 -24.04 -31.14
C GLN A 982 16.88 -24.34 -30.42
N ALA A 983 15.82 -24.52 -31.21
CA ALA A 983 14.50 -24.93 -30.72
C ALA A 983 14.59 -26.23 -29.90
N TYR A 984 13.89 -26.27 -28.76
CA TYR A 984 13.85 -27.36 -27.78
C TYR A 984 15.20 -27.69 -27.10
N CYS A 985 16.24 -26.88 -27.30
CA CYS A 985 17.57 -27.03 -26.67
C CYS A 985 17.90 -25.83 -25.76
N PRO A 986 17.19 -25.63 -24.63
CA PRO A 986 17.49 -24.54 -23.69
C PRO A 986 18.85 -24.70 -23.01
N ASP A 987 19.47 -23.57 -22.66
CA ASP A 987 20.73 -23.53 -21.90
C ASP A 987 20.48 -23.10 -20.45
N TRP A 988 20.62 -24.06 -19.53
CA TRP A 988 20.52 -23.86 -18.08
C TRP A 988 21.88 -23.89 -17.38
N SER A 989 22.99 -23.73 -18.12
CA SER A 989 24.32 -23.62 -17.53
C SER A 989 24.47 -22.35 -16.70
N GLU A 990 25.42 -22.36 -15.75
CA GLU A 990 25.80 -21.18 -14.96
C GLU A 990 26.19 -19.98 -15.86
N THR A 991 26.83 -20.26 -17.00
CA THR A 991 27.23 -19.27 -18.01
C THR A 991 26.13 -18.86 -18.99
N SER A 992 24.90 -19.40 -18.86
CA SER A 992 23.81 -19.08 -19.76
C SER A 992 23.44 -17.59 -19.69
N ARG A 993 23.05 -17.04 -20.84
CA ARG A 993 22.58 -15.65 -21.03
C ARG A 993 21.36 -15.58 -21.96
N PHE A 994 20.73 -16.71 -22.23
CA PHE A 994 19.66 -16.81 -23.20
C PHE A 994 18.53 -17.69 -22.68
N VAL A 995 17.34 -17.12 -22.54
CA VAL A 995 16.13 -17.84 -22.15
C VAL A 995 15.05 -17.54 -23.17
N ALA A 996 14.51 -18.59 -23.79
CA ALA A 996 13.40 -18.48 -24.72
C ALA A 996 12.36 -19.57 -24.47
N PHE A 997 11.11 -19.29 -24.81
CA PHE A 997 10.02 -20.25 -24.72
C PHE A 997 8.98 -20.00 -25.81
N THR A 998 8.23 -21.04 -26.14
CA THR A 998 6.90 -20.90 -26.73
C THR A 998 5.84 -21.11 -25.66
N VAL A 999 4.73 -20.38 -25.73
CA VAL A 999 3.53 -20.64 -24.93
C VAL A 999 2.28 -20.57 -25.81
N LYS A 1000 1.32 -21.47 -25.55
CA LYS A 1000 0.05 -21.60 -26.27
C LYS A 1000 -1.07 -20.84 -25.58
N ASP A 1001 -1.95 -20.26 -26.37
CA ASP A 1001 -3.17 -19.57 -25.99
C ASP A 1001 -4.35 -20.18 -26.74
N GLU A 1002 -5.45 -20.46 -26.03
CA GLU A 1002 -6.60 -21.17 -26.60
C GLU A 1002 -7.30 -20.40 -27.73
N VAL A 1003 -7.17 -19.06 -27.75
CA VAL A 1003 -7.85 -18.16 -28.68
C VAL A 1003 -6.86 -17.48 -29.63
N LYS A 1004 -5.70 -17.07 -29.13
CA LYS A 1004 -4.67 -16.31 -29.88
C LYS A 1004 -3.63 -17.20 -30.57
N GLY A 1005 -3.57 -18.50 -30.27
CA GLY A 1005 -2.69 -19.45 -30.93
C GLY A 1005 -1.40 -19.75 -30.17
N GLU A 1006 -0.25 -19.29 -30.67
CA GLU A 1006 1.05 -19.54 -30.03
C GLU A 1006 1.94 -18.30 -30.13
N MET A 1007 2.69 -17.99 -29.08
CA MET A 1007 3.75 -16.98 -29.10
C MET A 1007 5.12 -17.61 -28.82
N TYR A 1008 6.17 -17.02 -29.39
CA TYR A 1008 7.57 -17.28 -29.06
C TYR A 1008 8.13 -16.02 -28.41
N VAL A 1009 8.74 -16.16 -27.23
CA VAL A 1009 9.41 -15.07 -26.51
C VAL A 1009 10.86 -15.47 -26.26
N ALA A 1010 11.79 -14.53 -26.43
CA ALA A 1010 13.20 -14.75 -26.12
C ALA A 1010 13.85 -13.52 -25.50
N PHE A 1011 14.72 -13.76 -24.52
CA PHE A 1011 15.55 -12.77 -23.83
C PHE A 1011 17.02 -13.12 -24.02
N ASN A 1012 17.77 -12.29 -24.73
CA ASN A 1012 19.22 -12.38 -24.88
C ASN A 1012 19.90 -11.35 -23.97
N ALA A 1013 20.31 -11.79 -22.78
CA ALA A 1013 21.09 -11.00 -21.83
C ALA A 1013 22.61 -11.04 -22.11
N SER A 1014 23.04 -11.60 -23.24
CA SER A 1014 24.44 -11.59 -23.67
C SER A 1014 24.83 -10.24 -24.27
N HIS A 1015 26.09 -9.86 -24.11
CA HIS A 1015 26.67 -8.75 -24.86
C HIS A 1015 26.83 -9.04 -26.37
N LEU A 1016 26.72 -10.32 -26.78
CA LEU A 1016 26.81 -10.75 -28.17
C LEU A 1016 25.42 -10.86 -28.83
N PRO A 1017 25.28 -10.46 -30.11
CA PRO A 1017 24.11 -10.82 -30.92
C PRO A 1017 24.16 -12.31 -31.30
N VAL A 1018 22.98 -12.91 -31.48
CA VAL A 1018 22.80 -14.33 -31.83
C VAL A 1018 21.78 -14.47 -32.96
N ILE A 1019 21.89 -15.54 -33.74
CA ILE A 1019 20.84 -15.98 -34.66
C ILE A 1019 20.26 -17.27 -34.08
N VAL A 1020 18.95 -17.30 -33.87
CA VAL A 1020 18.26 -18.43 -33.24
C VAL A 1020 17.41 -19.18 -34.24
N ASN A 1021 17.32 -20.51 -34.10
CA ASN A 1021 16.38 -21.33 -34.85
C ASN A 1021 15.04 -21.40 -34.11
N LEU A 1022 13.99 -20.87 -34.73
CA LEU A 1022 12.63 -20.89 -34.21
C LEU A 1022 12.01 -22.29 -34.38
N PRO A 1023 11.13 -22.73 -33.45
CA PRO A 1023 10.43 -24.00 -33.59
C PRO A 1023 9.55 -24.00 -34.84
N ALA A 1024 9.81 -24.91 -35.78
CA ALA A 1024 9.05 -25.02 -37.02
C ALA A 1024 7.63 -25.56 -36.77
N ARG A 1025 6.64 -24.95 -37.43
CA ARG A 1025 5.22 -25.32 -37.34
C ARG A 1025 4.64 -25.49 -38.76
N ASN A 1026 4.16 -26.68 -39.07
CA ASN A 1026 3.71 -27.02 -40.43
C ASN A 1026 2.50 -26.19 -40.85
N GLY A 1027 2.65 -25.38 -41.91
CA GLY A 1027 1.60 -24.48 -42.40
C GLY A 1027 1.59 -23.09 -41.76
N TYR A 1028 2.51 -22.80 -40.82
CA TYR A 1028 2.59 -21.53 -40.10
C TYR A 1028 3.97 -20.85 -40.24
N VAL A 1029 4.04 -19.57 -39.92
CA VAL A 1029 5.27 -18.76 -39.86
C VAL A 1029 5.25 -17.89 -38.60
N TRP A 1030 6.42 -17.53 -38.11
CA TRP A 1030 6.56 -16.60 -36.99
C TRP A 1030 6.52 -15.16 -37.49
N ASP A 1031 5.73 -14.32 -36.82
CA ASP A 1031 5.41 -12.94 -37.18
C ASP A 1031 5.86 -12.00 -36.04
N PRO A 1032 6.77 -11.04 -36.28
CA PRO A 1032 7.36 -10.23 -35.24
C PRO A 1032 6.38 -9.17 -34.71
N VAL A 1033 6.37 -9.01 -33.38
CA VAL A 1033 5.51 -8.04 -32.69
C VAL A 1033 6.32 -7.15 -31.77
N ILE A 1034 7.31 -7.69 -31.05
CA ILE A 1034 8.20 -6.91 -30.19
C ILE A 1034 9.65 -7.24 -30.54
N ASP A 1035 10.48 -6.21 -30.66
CA ASP A 1035 11.92 -6.35 -30.79
C ASP A 1035 12.60 -5.13 -30.16
N THR A 1036 13.06 -5.28 -28.91
CA THR A 1036 13.62 -4.16 -28.13
C THR A 1036 14.93 -3.62 -28.71
N SER A 1037 15.52 -4.29 -29.72
CA SER A 1037 16.70 -3.78 -30.42
C SER A 1037 16.41 -2.64 -31.39
N LYS A 1038 15.15 -2.46 -31.79
CA LYS A 1038 14.68 -1.46 -32.75
C LYS A 1038 14.32 -0.13 -32.08
N LEU A 1039 14.26 0.94 -32.88
CA LEU A 1039 13.79 2.25 -32.44
C LEU A 1039 12.27 2.37 -32.63
N PRO A 1040 11.55 3.16 -31.82
CA PRO A 1040 10.13 3.43 -32.03
C PRO A 1040 9.82 3.97 -33.43
N PRO A 1041 8.67 3.59 -34.03
CA PRO A 1041 7.66 2.66 -33.50
C PRO A 1041 7.98 1.18 -33.76
N TYR A 1042 9.11 0.84 -34.40
CA TYR A 1042 9.48 -0.54 -34.79
C TYR A 1042 9.88 -1.44 -33.61
N ASP A 1043 9.97 -0.89 -32.40
CA ASP A 1043 10.15 -1.64 -31.15
C ASP A 1043 8.92 -2.47 -30.77
N PHE A 1044 7.73 -2.03 -31.21
CA PHE A 1044 6.46 -2.74 -31.07
C PHE A 1044 5.63 -2.58 -32.35
N LEU A 1045 5.49 -3.65 -33.14
CA LEU A 1045 4.74 -3.66 -34.40
C LEU A 1045 3.26 -3.94 -34.15
N GLU A 1046 2.40 -3.06 -34.66
CA GLU A 1046 0.94 -3.20 -34.59
C GLU A 1046 0.43 -3.87 -35.88
N ASP A 1047 -0.56 -4.75 -35.79
CA ASP A 1047 -0.80 -5.79 -36.82
C ASP A 1047 -1.20 -5.25 -38.21
N ASP A 1048 -1.82 -4.06 -38.27
CA ASP A 1048 -2.21 -3.37 -39.51
C ASP A 1048 -1.31 -2.15 -39.85
N SER A 1049 -0.09 -2.08 -39.30
CA SER A 1049 0.80 -0.92 -39.48
C SER A 1049 1.72 -1.03 -40.72
N PRO A 1050 1.89 0.02 -41.54
CA PRO A 1050 2.85 0.02 -42.67
C PRO A 1050 4.31 -0.26 -42.25
N GLN A 1051 4.64 0.02 -40.99
CA GLN A 1051 5.92 -0.30 -40.37
C GLN A 1051 6.13 -1.81 -40.23
N LYS A 1052 5.06 -2.59 -40.04
CA LYS A 1052 5.11 -4.05 -40.00
C LYS A 1052 5.42 -4.65 -41.37
N ASP A 1053 4.81 -4.16 -42.45
CA ASP A 1053 5.14 -4.57 -43.83
C ASP A 1053 6.64 -4.33 -44.13
N GLY A 1054 7.14 -3.15 -43.78
CA GLY A 1054 8.56 -2.81 -43.94
C GLY A 1054 9.50 -3.68 -43.09
N ALA A 1055 9.13 -3.99 -41.84
CA ALA A 1055 9.90 -4.90 -40.99
C ALA A 1055 9.90 -6.33 -41.54
N MET A 1056 8.74 -6.82 -42.00
CA MET A 1056 8.56 -8.15 -42.58
C MET A 1056 9.36 -8.33 -43.87
N ALA A 1057 9.40 -7.34 -44.75
CA ALA A 1057 10.23 -7.38 -45.96
C ALA A 1057 11.73 -7.54 -45.63
N ASN A 1058 12.22 -6.86 -44.59
CA ASN A 1058 13.61 -6.97 -44.13
C ASN A 1058 13.93 -8.31 -43.42
N LEU A 1059 12.95 -8.89 -42.72
CA LEU A 1059 13.10 -10.14 -41.97
C LEU A 1059 12.76 -11.40 -42.77
N TYR A 1060 12.14 -11.26 -43.95
CA TYR A 1060 11.60 -12.36 -44.76
C TYR A 1060 12.57 -13.53 -44.97
N GLY A 1061 13.85 -13.25 -45.25
CA GLY A 1061 14.87 -14.29 -45.45
C GLY A 1061 15.14 -15.13 -44.20
N PHE A 1062 15.13 -14.52 -43.01
CA PHE A 1062 15.28 -15.23 -41.74
C PHE A 1062 14.02 -16.02 -41.38
N LEU A 1063 12.85 -15.39 -41.48
CA LEU A 1063 11.56 -16.02 -41.14
C LEU A 1063 11.24 -17.21 -42.07
N SER A 1064 11.58 -17.09 -43.36
CA SER A 1064 11.50 -18.20 -44.34
C SER A 1064 12.35 -19.40 -43.93
N ALA A 1065 13.53 -19.16 -43.35
CA ALA A 1065 14.45 -20.18 -42.85
C ALA A 1065 14.11 -20.66 -41.42
N SER A 1066 12.98 -20.23 -40.84
CA SER A 1066 12.63 -20.45 -39.42
C SER A 1066 13.74 -19.99 -38.46
N ALA A 1067 14.27 -18.79 -38.68
CA ALA A 1067 15.31 -18.18 -37.86
C ALA A 1067 14.98 -16.72 -37.50
N TYR A 1068 15.65 -16.18 -36.48
CA TYR A 1068 15.56 -14.75 -36.12
C TYR A 1068 16.91 -14.20 -35.61
N PRO A 1069 17.36 -13.00 -36.03
CA PRO A 1069 18.53 -12.33 -35.49
C PRO A 1069 18.18 -11.51 -34.24
N ILE A 1070 18.66 -11.92 -33.07
CA ILE A 1070 18.44 -11.24 -31.79
C ILE A 1070 19.72 -10.50 -31.38
N MET A 1071 19.62 -9.20 -31.11
CA MET A 1071 20.79 -8.38 -30.71
C MET A 1071 21.25 -8.69 -29.28
N GLY A 1072 22.49 -8.32 -28.97
CA GLY A 1072 22.98 -8.31 -27.58
C GLY A 1072 22.12 -7.40 -26.69
N TYR A 1073 21.90 -7.84 -25.45
CA TYR A 1073 21.01 -7.24 -24.45
C TYR A 1073 19.62 -6.90 -25.02
N SER A 1074 18.99 -7.77 -25.81
CA SER A 1074 17.68 -7.52 -26.41
C SER A 1074 16.69 -8.66 -26.22
N SER A 1075 15.40 -8.35 -26.34
CA SER A 1075 14.30 -9.29 -26.16
C SER A 1075 13.31 -9.18 -27.33
N VAL A 1076 12.71 -10.30 -27.71
CA VAL A 1076 11.76 -10.39 -28.83
C VAL A 1076 10.50 -11.15 -28.45
N LEU A 1077 9.37 -10.78 -29.06
CA LEU A 1077 8.11 -11.53 -29.03
C LEU A 1077 7.59 -11.68 -30.47
N LEU A 1078 7.32 -12.91 -30.86
CA LEU A 1078 6.78 -13.31 -32.16
C LEU A 1078 5.44 -14.04 -31.95
N LYS A 1079 4.44 -13.80 -32.80
CA LYS A 1079 3.20 -14.58 -32.88
C LYS A 1079 3.34 -15.68 -33.92
N LEU A 1080 2.64 -16.79 -33.76
CA LEU A 1080 2.49 -17.80 -34.81
C LEU A 1080 1.28 -17.47 -35.69
N VAL A 1081 1.49 -17.25 -36.99
CA VAL A 1081 0.41 -16.97 -37.94
C VAL A 1081 0.38 -18.00 -39.07
N PRO A 1082 -0.79 -18.33 -39.66
CA PRO A 1082 -0.86 -19.19 -40.83
C PRO A 1082 -0.04 -18.62 -41.99
N LYS A 1083 0.64 -19.48 -42.77
CA LYS A 1083 1.28 -19.06 -44.02
C LYS A 1083 0.21 -18.65 -45.02
N THR A 1084 0.05 -17.35 -45.23
CA THR A 1084 -0.77 -16.81 -46.30
C THR A 1084 -0.14 -17.18 -47.64
N GLY A 1085 -0.88 -17.90 -48.48
CA GLY A 1085 -0.41 -18.31 -49.81
C GLY A 1085 -0.38 -17.12 -50.77
N LYS A 1086 0.81 -16.61 -51.05
CA LYS A 1086 1.15 -15.67 -52.12
C LYS A 1086 2.40 -16.17 -52.84
#